data_AF-K8ERW9-F1
#
_entry.id   AF-K8ERW9-F1
#
_cell.length_a   1.000
_cell.length_b   1.000
_cell.length_c   1.000
_cell.angle_alpha   90.00
_cell.angle_beta   90.00
_cell.angle_gamma   90.00
#
_symmetry.space_group_name_H-M   'P 1'
#
loop_
_entity.id
_entity.type
_entity.pdbx_description
1 polymer ?
#
loop_
_entity_poly.entity_id
_entity_poly.type
_entity_poly.pdbx_seq_one_letter_code
_entity_poly.pdbx_strand_id
1 'polypeptide(L)'
;MRGGDKGQDKMQLIDERGEFDEHACESFLHDAANAHEWNKKYTVMSIMGPQSSGKSTLMNHAFGTSFREMDELSGRRQTTKGVWMAIAEQSDDNNNNTIVLDLEGSDGRERGEDDQTFEKQTALFALAASDVLLVNVWCNDIGREHASGKPLLKTILQVNLKLFCSNNKTATKKTKLVFVIRDRSKTPIELLEKALKEDVEQVWQSIKKPEHFANSDVSEFFDVGYFSLPHYLHENEVFVKECKGLRAALISSTDDESTHESKVPSTALPTSMREIWKAVQENRDLDLPAHAIMVATVRCEEIATMCADAVEASDAIGMLCERANTPNASECTTLGKEIEAIAKTGFDVYDAETAFFDKNVRDMKRRELAGKLTTVFKPTLEAHFTNVSKKLLTKVRRELDAGFESGFEKKSTKKFSQMALSLREDSINEWNEHVANSTPTENIDGWNFEIVKDLTRLFHKDLEETVDHEKTEKSALMARNVERTFSRQVSTSILGAVDEFSREICVDDDSDDKSEDAEAALKRRQRREEKKYSLWPAARLAYRASEKKWIETLENALLNFDLPTDAFDSRKNEAENAIKIASNGACFEAGDKASEFMRQSFSAYFNKTKEGIPRVWTSSDDVGRIARLARLNAVNVLANICINRIGADMPRLKAVAMTQFQTDEAKQFSKEERMKIAKVEKTLRTLVPGVMNKTGEEGEKQEEEYPLSGGLKTKNPEEEMIAQPPFPSEWSLKLCDTKASDVILSPSECRQHYRRFESETTHFVAQALHAQQNAKKDGLFGGAPVWMIFALFVLGWNEIVYFLTHPFRLMFFVFLGLYARAILRQINAKEAFKLGVVPGCAFLVAKGVPAAISIFQKLIEQQSPEALTEGLDFSKVLLGAGGGGGETSANDEEEEEVKRTEEPMDIDSPAKKVVVSPFASVRRRTNHQHHQQSADAR
;
A
#
# COMPACT_ATOMS: atom_id res chain seq x y z
N MET A 1 17.19 -59.26 50.64
CA MET A 1 18.06 -58.91 49.50
C MET A 1 17.21 -58.22 48.44
N ARG A 2 17.44 -56.92 48.19
CA ARG A 2 17.01 -56.23 46.96
C ARG A 2 18.30 -55.79 46.28
N GLY A 3 18.76 -56.54 45.28
CA GLY A 3 19.80 -56.09 44.38
C GLY A 3 19.17 -55.21 43.31
N GLY A 4 18.93 -53.94 43.64
CA GLY A 4 18.78 -52.91 42.62
C GLY A 4 20.16 -52.49 42.16
N ASP A 5 20.33 -52.27 40.87
CA ASP A 5 21.59 -51.76 40.33
C ASP A 5 21.78 -50.33 40.84
N LYS A 6 22.80 -50.11 41.67
CA LYS A 6 23.07 -48.78 42.24
C LYS A 6 23.69 -47.90 41.17
N GLY A 7 23.20 -46.66 41.05
CA GLY A 7 23.97 -45.58 40.42
C GLY A 7 25.33 -45.41 41.11
N GLN A 8 26.26 -44.70 40.46
CA GLN A 8 27.62 -44.56 41.00
C GLN A 8 27.59 -43.98 42.43
N ASP A 9 27.95 -44.77 43.44
CA ASP A 9 28.01 -44.33 44.86
C ASP A 9 29.07 -43.22 45.11
N LYS A 10 29.88 -42.87 44.11
CA LYS A 10 30.97 -41.87 44.15
C LYS A 10 31.36 -41.43 42.74
N MET A 11 31.90 -40.23 42.61
CA MET A 11 32.51 -39.69 41.39
C MET A 11 33.95 -39.19 41.64
N GLN A 12 34.72 -38.99 40.57
CA GLN A 12 35.98 -38.24 40.63
C GLN A 12 35.68 -36.79 40.24
N LEU A 13 35.93 -35.85 41.15
CA LEU A 13 35.63 -34.42 41.01
C LEU A 13 36.78 -33.65 40.35
N ILE A 14 38.01 -34.01 40.72
CA ILE A 14 39.25 -33.50 40.12
C ILE A 14 40.11 -34.71 39.77
N ASP A 15 40.63 -34.76 38.54
CA ASP A 15 41.37 -35.91 38.01
C ASP A 15 42.84 -35.97 38.48
N GLU A 16 43.67 -36.83 37.86
CA GLU A 16 45.11 -36.87 38.11
C GLU A 16 45.87 -35.62 37.64
N ARG A 17 45.35 -34.90 36.63
CA ARG A 17 45.97 -33.75 35.97
C ARG A 17 45.53 -32.41 36.54
N GLY A 18 44.43 -32.37 37.29
CA GLY A 18 43.80 -31.15 37.79
C GLY A 18 42.69 -30.61 36.88
N GLU A 19 42.15 -31.43 35.99
CA GLU A 19 40.92 -31.14 35.25
C GLU A 19 39.70 -31.38 36.18
N PHE A 20 38.71 -30.47 36.14
CA PHE A 20 37.49 -30.51 36.96
C PHE A 20 36.27 -30.71 36.06
N ASP A 21 35.46 -31.74 36.33
CA ASP A 21 34.25 -32.03 35.56
C ASP A 21 32.99 -31.52 36.27
N GLU A 22 32.52 -30.35 35.84
CA GLU A 22 31.31 -29.72 36.36
C GLU A 22 30.03 -30.46 35.94
N HIS A 23 29.96 -30.94 34.69
CA HIS A 23 28.76 -31.61 34.18
C HIS A 23 28.56 -32.96 34.86
N ALA A 24 29.64 -33.72 35.10
CA ALA A 24 29.58 -34.92 35.92
C ALA A 24 29.19 -34.62 37.37
N CYS A 25 29.67 -33.50 37.94
CA CYS A 25 29.31 -33.06 39.29
C CYS A 25 27.83 -32.69 39.41
N GLU A 26 27.30 -31.92 38.47
CA GLU A 26 25.88 -31.55 38.39
C GLU A 26 24.98 -32.78 38.17
N SER A 27 25.36 -33.65 37.24
CA SER A 27 24.63 -34.90 36.97
C SER A 27 24.64 -35.85 38.18
N PHE A 28 25.79 -35.98 38.88
CA PHE A 28 25.92 -36.81 40.07
C PHE A 28 25.06 -36.30 41.23
N LEU A 29 25.10 -34.98 41.50
CA LEU A 29 24.28 -34.37 42.56
C LEU A 29 22.78 -34.43 42.23
N HIS A 30 22.41 -34.37 40.95
CA HIS A 30 21.04 -34.60 40.51
C HIS A 30 20.63 -36.07 40.71
N ASP A 31 21.27 -37.00 40.02
CA ASP A 31 20.81 -38.39 39.85
C ASP A 31 21.04 -39.29 41.08
N ALA A 32 22.10 -39.06 41.86
CA ALA A 32 22.42 -39.89 43.02
C ALA A 32 21.83 -39.37 44.34
N ALA A 33 21.25 -38.16 44.34
CA ALA A 33 20.95 -37.42 45.57
C ALA A 33 19.63 -36.62 45.58
N ASN A 34 19.03 -36.32 44.42
CA ASN A 34 18.01 -35.27 44.29
C ASN A 34 18.46 -33.93 44.94
N ALA A 35 19.74 -33.56 44.79
CA ALA A 35 20.32 -32.46 45.55
C ALA A 35 19.66 -31.09 45.30
N HIS A 36 18.88 -30.94 44.23
CA HIS A 36 18.05 -29.76 43.98
C HIS A 36 17.09 -29.46 45.15
N GLU A 37 16.50 -30.48 45.79
CA GLU A 37 15.61 -30.29 46.95
C GLU A 37 16.36 -29.82 48.22
N TRP A 38 17.67 -30.04 48.29
CA TRP A 38 18.46 -29.77 49.50
C TRP A 38 18.63 -28.26 49.75
N ASN A 39 18.59 -27.44 48.70
CA ASN A 39 18.75 -25.99 48.78
C ASN A 39 20.05 -25.61 49.51
N LYS A 40 19.98 -25.01 50.70
CA LYS A 40 21.16 -24.75 51.56
C LYS A 40 21.36 -25.75 52.71
N LYS A 41 20.51 -26.77 52.83
CA LYS A 41 20.48 -27.76 53.92
C LYS A 41 21.36 -28.95 53.60
N TYR A 42 22.66 -28.69 53.44
CA TYR A 42 23.69 -29.70 53.29
C TYR A 42 25.00 -29.25 53.93
N THR A 43 25.92 -30.19 54.13
CA THR A 43 27.25 -29.92 54.69
C THR A 43 28.31 -30.60 53.85
N VAL A 44 29.37 -29.87 53.49
CA VAL A 44 30.52 -30.43 52.76
C VAL A 44 31.61 -30.78 53.78
N MET A 45 31.98 -32.07 53.83
CA MET A 45 33.04 -32.59 54.68
C MET A 45 34.18 -33.15 53.82
N SER A 46 35.42 -32.81 54.13
CA SER A 46 36.61 -33.31 53.44
C SER A 46 37.61 -33.96 54.39
N ILE A 47 38.50 -34.81 53.88
CA ILE A 47 39.57 -35.43 54.67
C ILE A 47 40.96 -35.24 54.03
N MET A 48 41.88 -34.62 54.77
CA MET A 48 43.29 -34.50 54.39
C MET A 48 44.21 -35.26 55.34
N GLY A 49 45.45 -35.49 54.92
CA GLY A 49 46.47 -36.18 55.71
C GLY A 49 47.31 -37.16 54.89
N PRO A 50 48.38 -37.72 55.49
CA PRO A 50 49.45 -38.41 54.78
C PRO A 50 49.01 -39.58 53.88
N GLN A 51 49.83 -39.90 52.88
CA GLN A 51 49.63 -41.07 52.04
C GLN A 51 49.59 -42.36 52.89
N SER A 52 48.72 -43.30 52.52
CA SER A 52 48.55 -44.58 53.25
C SER A 52 48.10 -44.46 54.73
N SER A 53 47.61 -43.31 55.18
CA SER A 53 47.22 -43.08 56.59
C SER A 53 45.81 -43.58 56.97
N GLY A 54 45.09 -44.23 56.06
CA GLY A 54 43.75 -44.80 56.28
C GLY A 54 42.58 -43.82 56.13
N LYS A 55 42.71 -42.78 55.28
CA LYS A 55 41.65 -41.77 55.05
C LYS A 55 40.36 -42.37 54.49
N SER A 56 40.43 -43.00 53.33
CA SER A 56 39.29 -43.60 52.63
C SER A 56 38.55 -44.63 53.50
N THR A 57 39.30 -45.46 54.23
CA THR A 57 38.81 -46.40 55.27
C THR A 57 37.99 -45.71 56.37
N LEU A 58 38.46 -44.55 56.85
CA LEU A 58 37.72 -43.76 57.85
C LEU A 58 36.43 -43.19 57.24
N MET A 59 36.47 -42.66 56.02
CA MET A 59 35.26 -42.11 55.38
C MET A 59 34.21 -43.20 55.13
N ASN A 60 34.64 -44.37 54.64
CA ASN A 60 33.77 -45.51 54.42
C ASN A 60 33.10 -45.99 55.73
N HIS A 61 33.85 -46.11 56.83
CA HIS A 61 33.29 -46.54 58.12
C HIS A 61 32.49 -45.46 58.88
N ALA A 62 32.81 -44.17 58.70
CA ALA A 62 32.08 -43.08 59.36
C ALA A 62 30.81 -42.67 58.59
N PHE A 63 30.87 -42.60 57.25
CA PHE A 63 29.83 -42.03 56.40
C PHE A 63 29.10 -43.04 55.51
N GLY A 64 29.50 -44.31 55.47
CA GLY A 64 28.88 -45.34 54.64
C GLY A 64 29.28 -45.28 53.17
N THR A 65 30.35 -44.56 52.84
CA THR A 65 30.85 -44.39 51.46
C THR A 65 31.60 -45.63 50.95
N SER A 66 31.89 -45.66 49.65
CA SER A 66 32.58 -46.78 48.98
C SER A 66 33.89 -46.37 48.30
N PHE A 67 34.63 -45.40 48.86
CA PHE A 67 35.93 -44.95 48.32
C PHE A 67 36.92 -46.11 48.22
N ARG A 68 37.89 -45.99 47.28
CA ARG A 68 38.87 -47.05 47.03
C ARG A 68 39.87 -47.14 48.18
N GLU A 69 39.95 -48.29 48.82
CA GLU A 69 40.93 -48.57 49.86
C GLU A 69 42.17 -49.28 49.31
N MET A 70 43.26 -49.29 50.09
CA MET A 70 44.52 -49.92 49.72
C MET A 70 44.42 -51.44 49.91
N ASP A 71 44.66 -52.20 48.85
CA ASP A 71 44.92 -53.63 49.00
C ASP A 71 46.34 -53.82 49.58
N GLU A 72 46.41 -54.16 50.87
CA GLU A 72 47.67 -54.41 51.58
C GLU A 72 48.52 -55.50 50.91
N LEU A 73 47.90 -56.47 50.23
CA LEU A 73 48.59 -57.56 49.53
C LEU A 73 49.27 -57.09 48.24
N SER A 74 48.81 -55.99 47.64
CA SER A 74 49.42 -55.36 46.45
C SER A 74 50.64 -54.48 46.75
N GLY A 75 50.91 -54.25 48.05
CA GLY A 75 51.97 -53.39 48.57
C GLY A 75 51.54 -51.92 48.73
N ARG A 76 52.26 -51.19 49.58
CA ARG A 76 51.94 -49.77 49.89
C ARG A 76 52.24 -48.87 48.68
N ARG A 77 51.18 -48.34 48.07
CA ARG A 77 51.16 -47.49 46.85
C ARG A 77 50.08 -46.41 46.96
N GLN A 78 50.12 -45.40 46.09
CA GLN A 78 49.02 -44.47 45.93
C GLN A 78 47.70 -45.20 45.60
N THR A 79 46.58 -44.73 46.17
CA THR A 79 45.27 -45.40 46.11
C THR A 79 44.17 -44.43 45.72
N THR A 80 43.93 -43.39 46.53
CA THR A 80 43.19 -42.19 46.11
C THR A 80 44.08 -41.35 45.21
N LYS A 81 43.50 -40.83 44.12
CA LYS A 81 44.15 -39.94 43.16
C LYS A 81 43.20 -38.80 42.77
N GLY A 82 43.69 -37.58 42.71
CA GLY A 82 42.86 -36.39 42.58
C GLY A 82 41.94 -36.20 43.79
N VAL A 83 40.72 -35.73 43.55
CA VAL A 83 39.68 -35.54 44.58
C VAL A 83 38.44 -36.33 44.20
N TRP A 84 37.92 -37.12 45.14
CA TRP A 84 36.73 -37.96 44.93
C TRP A 84 35.57 -37.45 45.79
N MET A 85 34.38 -37.35 45.20
CA MET A 85 33.15 -37.00 45.91
C MET A 85 32.28 -38.25 46.09
N ALA A 86 31.65 -38.38 47.26
CA ALA A 86 30.58 -39.32 47.53
C ALA A 86 29.48 -38.65 48.38
N ILE A 87 28.30 -39.24 48.41
CA ILE A 87 27.21 -38.84 49.31
C ILE A 87 27.22 -39.78 50.52
N ALA A 88 27.05 -39.25 51.73
CA ALA A 88 26.98 -40.09 52.92
C ALA A 88 25.66 -40.89 52.96
N GLU A 89 25.73 -42.17 53.35
CA GLU A 89 24.54 -43.01 53.53
C GLU A 89 23.62 -42.39 54.59
N GLN A 90 22.36 -42.10 54.24
CA GLN A 90 21.41 -41.47 55.15
C GLN A 90 21.16 -42.35 56.38
N SER A 91 21.07 -41.72 57.55
CA SER A 91 20.82 -42.37 58.84
C SER A 91 19.42 -42.02 59.30
N ASP A 92 18.61 -43.03 59.65
CA ASP A 92 17.15 -42.92 59.89
C ASP A 92 16.74 -41.80 60.86
N ASP A 93 17.61 -41.44 61.81
CA ASP A 93 17.33 -40.47 62.88
C ASP A 93 17.54 -38.98 62.49
N ASN A 94 18.16 -38.63 61.34
CA ASN A 94 18.48 -37.22 61.07
C ASN A 94 18.60 -36.83 59.57
N ASN A 95 17.84 -35.81 59.15
CA ASN A 95 17.65 -35.40 57.74
C ASN A 95 18.71 -34.39 57.24
N ASN A 96 19.99 -34.62 57.57
CA ASN A 96 21.09 -33.71 57.26
C ASN A 96 21.98 -34.26 56.12
N ASN A 97 21.78 -33.73 54.91
CA ASN A 97 22.51 -34.18 53.71
C ASN A 97 24.01 -33.85 53.82
N THR A 98 24.86 -34.85 53.66
CA THR A 98 26.32 -34.71 53.83
C THR A 98 27.05 -35.15 52.56
N ILE A 99 27.81 -34.22 51.97
CA ILE A 99 28.69 -34.46 50.83
C ILE A 99 30.09 -34.70 51.36
N VAL A 100 30.75 -35.75 50.88
CA VAL A 100 32.03 -36.24 51.39
C VAL A 100 33.11 -36.16 50.31
N LEU A 101 34.27 -35.58 50.64
CA LEU A 101 35.42 -35.44 49.74
C LEU A 101 36.65 -36.22 50.28
N ASP A 102 37.06 -37.29 49.61
CA ASP A 102 38.35 -37.97 49.88
C ASP A 102 39.43 -37.41 48.96
N LEU A 103 40.54 -36.97 49.56
CA LEU A 103 41.65 -36.32 48.86
C LEU A 103 42.87 -37.23 48.73
N GLU A 104 43.64 -37.03 47.67
CA GLU A 104 44.98 -37.61 47.52
C GLU A 104 45.85 -37.40 48.78
N GLY A 105 46.70 -38.38 49.09
CA GLY A 105 47.49 -38.37 50.33
C GLY A 105 48.84 -37.72 50.18
N SER A 106 49.11 -36.74 51.05
CA SER A 106 50.33 -35.95 51.06
C SER A 106 51.58 -36.72 51.51
N ASP A 107 52.76 -36.17 51.23
CA ASP A 107 54.07 -36.84 51.42
C ASP A 107 54.17 -38.11 50.55
N GLY A 108 53.74 -37.97 49.29
CA GLY A 108 53.76 -39.02 48.28
C GLY A 108 55.17 -39.37 47.79
N ARG A 109 55.34 -40.61 47.31
CA ARG A 109 56.56 -41.06 46.61
C ARG A 109 56.49 -40.94 45.09
N GLU A 110 55.34 -40.56 44.54
CA GLU A 110 54.95 -40.96 43.18
C GLU A 110 54.92 -39.82 42.15
N ARG A 111 54.85 -38.52 42.54
CA ARG A 111 54.93 -37.38 41.60
C ARG A 111 56.16 -36.47 41.73
N GLY A 112 56.95 -36.55 42.80
CA GLY A 112 58.23 -35.83 42.93
C GLY A 112 58.12 -34.38 43.45
N GLU A 113 58.75 -33.39 42.81
CA GLU A 113 58.66 -31.99 43.27
C GLU A 113 57.29 -31.37 42.95
N ASP A 114 56.64 -31.77 41.86
CA ASP A 114 55.30 -31.33 41.47
C ASP A 114 54.20 -31.87 42.41
N ASP A 115 54.45 -33.00 43.09
CA ASP A 115 53.56 -33.59 44.13
C ASP A 115 53.17 -32.52 45.14
N GLN A 116 54.16 -31.76 45.65
CA GLN A 116 53.92 -30.72 46.63
C GLN A 116 53.08 -29.54 46.12
N THR A 117 52.98 -29.31 44.81
CA THR A 117 52.13 -28.23 44.26
C THR A 117 50.68 -28.69 44.20
N PHE A 118 50.46 -29.92 43.72
CA PHE A 118 49.14 -30.54 43.67
C PHE A 118 48.56 -30.79 45.08
N GLU A 119 49.39 -31.24 46.04
CA GLU A 119 49.02 -31.37 47.45
C GLU A 119 48.55 -30.03 48.06
N LYS A 120 49.26 -28.93 47.77
CA LYS A 120 48.88 -27.59 48.27
C LYS A 120 47.57 -27.12 47.66
N GLN A 121 47.40 -27.29 46.34
CA GLN A 121 46.17 -26.89 45.63
C GLN A 121 44.96 -27.70 46.11
N THR A 122 45.07 -29.02 46.17
CA THR A 122 43.96 -29.90 46.62
C THR A 122 43.58 -29.64 48.08
N ALA A 123 44.55 -29.42 48.98
CA ALA A 123 44.26 -29.08 50.37
C ALA A 123 43.67 -27.66 50.56
N LEU A 124 44.06 -26.68 49.73
CA LEU A 124 43.44 -25.35 49.71
C LEU A 124 42.01 -25.38 49.18
N PHE A 125 41.76 -26.14 48.11
CA PHE A 125 40.41 -26.39 47.59
C PHE A 125 39.51 -27.02 48.67
N ALA A 126 40.00 -28.06 49.36
CA ALA A 126 39.28 -28.69 50.46
C ALA A 126 38.91 -27.69 51.58
N LEU A 127 39.86 -26.87 52.01
CA LEU A 127 39.69 -25.88 53.09
C LEU A 127 38.66 -24.78 52.73
N ALA A 128 38.61 -24.37 51.46
CA ALA A 128 37.68 -23.34 50.97
C ALA A 128 36.26 -23.89 50.71
N ALA A 129 36.17 -25.04 50.03
CA ALA A 129 34.92 -25.65 49.60
C ALA A 129 34.16 -26.37 50.73
N SER A 130 34.84 -26.76 51.81
CA SER A 130 34.22 -27.50 52.93
C SER A 130 33.66 -26.59 54.03
N ASP A 131 32.68 -27.11 54.76
CA ASP A 131 32.29 -26.64 56.09
C ASP A 131 33.13 -27.32 57.19
N VAL A 132 33.55 -28.57 56.96
CA VAL A 132 34.37 -29.37 57.87
C VAL A 132 35.57 -29.96 57.13
N LEU A 133 36.78 -29.76 57.65
CA LEU A 133 38.01 -30.40 57.19
C LEU A 133 38.53 -31.34 58.28
N LEU A 134 38.49 -32.65 58.00
CA LEU A 134 39.09 -33.68 58.85
C LEU A 134 40.60 -33.77 58.56
N VAL A 135 41.42 -33.77 59.60
CA VAL A 135 42.88 -33.91 59.50
C VAL A 135 43.30 -35.24 60.12
N ASN A 136 43.57 -36.24 59.28
CA ASN A 136 43.88 -37.60 59.71
C ASN A 136 45.36 -37.73 60.08
N VAL A 137 45.66 -37.77 61.39
CA VAL A 137 47.02 -37.76 61.95
C VAL A 137 47.26 -39.06 62.72
N TRP A 138 48.45 -39.65 62.61
CA TRP A 138 48.81 -40.85 63.38
C TRP A 138 49.34 -40.48 64.77
N CYS A 139 48.91 -41.19 65.82
CA CYS A 139 49.31 -40.89 67.21
C CYS A 139 50.84 -40.90 67.43
N ASN A 140 51.58 -41.68 66.62
CA ASN A 140 53.05 -41.79 66.69
C ASN A 140 53.80 -40.67 65.94
N ASP A 141 53.11 -39.83 65.17
CA ASP A 141 53.66 -38.70 64.41
C ASP A 141 53.40 -37.34 65.07
N ILE A 142 52.51 -37.28 66.08
CA ILE A 142 52.32 -36.11 66.95
C ILE A 142 53.68 -35.76 67.62
N GLY A 143 54.05 -34.49 67.60
CA GLY A 143 55.36 -34.01 68.10
C GLY A 143 56.55 -34.24 67.14
N ARG A 144 56.34 -34.76 65.93
CA ARG A 144 57.35 -34.74 64.85
C ARG A 144 57.19 -33.47 64.00
N GLU A 145 58.27 -32.96 63.42
CA GLU A 145 58.19 -31.68 62.68
C GLU A 145 57.74 -31.81 61.22
N HIS A 146 58.02 -32.94 60.56
CA HIS A 146 57.60 -33.18 59.17
C HIS A 146 56.40 -34.16 59.07
N ALA A 147 56.52 -35.35 59.66
CA ALA A 147 55.53 -36.43 59.53
C ALA A 147 54.15 -36.13 60.17
N SER A 148 54.06 -35.11 61.02
CA SER A 148 52.80 -34.59 61.58
C SER A 148 51.96 -33.80 60.56
N GLY A 149 52.51 -33.45 59.40
CA GLY A 149 51.86 -32.59 58.40
C GLY A 149 52.01 -31.08 58.66
N LYS A 150 52.74 -30.65 59.70
CA LYS A 150 53.00 -29.22 60.00
C LYS A 150 53.42 -28.37 58.77
N PRO A 151 54.29 -28.82 57.84
CA PRO A 151 54.71 -27.99 56.70
C PRO A 151 53.56 -27.72 55.71
N LEU A 152 52.70 -28.71 55.48
CA LEU A 152 51.50 -28.56 54.65
C LEU A 152 50.48 -27.68 55.36
N LEU A 153 50.20 -27.95 56.65
CA LEU A 153 49.31 -27.14 57.48
C LEU A 153 49.71 -25.66 57.51
N LYS A 154 51.01 -25.38 57.68
CA LYS A 154 51.57 -24.03 57.60
C LYS A 154 51.31 -23.36 56.25
N THR A 155 51.47 -24.11 55.17
CA THR A 155 51.29 -23.61 53.81
C THR A 155 49.83 -23.28 53.52
N ILE A 156 48.90 -24.19 53.86
CA ILE A 156 47.47 -23.95 53.61
C ILE A 156 46.93 -22.82 54.49
N LEU A 157 47.31 -22.74 55.78
CA LEU A 157 46.89 -21.63 56.65
C LEU A 157 47.44 -20.28 56.16
N GLN A 158 48.68 -20.24 55.67
CA GLN A 158 49.26 -19.02 55.10
C GLN A 158 48.58 -18.57 53.81
N VAL A 159 48.28 -19.51 52.91
CA VAL A 159 47.65 -19.18 51.63
C VAL A 159 46.16 -18.89 51.81
N ASN A 160 45.47 -19.57 52.72
CA ASN A 160 44.07 -19.27 53.10
C ASN A 160 43.90 -17.82 53.58
N LEU A 161 44.81 -17.34 54.45
CA LEU A 161 44.84 -15.95 54.94
C LEU A 161 45.05 -14.91 53.83
N LYS A 162 45.64 -15.27 52.69
CA LYS A 162 45.75 -14.40 51.52
C LYS A 162 44.49 -14.48 50.66
N LEU A 163 44.15 -15.69 50.22
CA LEU A 163 43.10 -15.90 49.23
C LEU A 163 41.73 -15.51 49.77
N PHE A 164 41.35 -15.98 50.97
CA PHE A 164 39.94 -16.00 51.41
C PHE A 164 39.60 -15.00 52.52
N CYS A 165 40.59 -14.27 53.06
CA CYS A 165 40.41 -13.38 54.23
C CYS A 165 40.62 -11.89 53.91
N SER A 166 40.61 -11.49 52.63
CA SER A 166 41.27 -10.27 52.16
C SER A 166 40.75 -8.94 52.76
N ASN A 167 39.45 -8.80 53.10
CA ASN A 167 38.88 -7.48 53.49
C ASN A 167 37.85 -7.41 54.65
N ASN A 168 37.28 -8.50 55.15
CA ASN A 168 36.08 -8.43 56.00
C ASN A 168 36.26 -8.82 57.48
N LYS A 169 35.60 -8.05 58.37
CA LYS A 169 35.39 -8.35 59.82
C LYS A 169 33.96 -8.85 60.12
N THR A 170 33.11 -8.94 59.11
CA THR A 170 31.73 -9.45 59.21
C THR A 170 31.75 -10.97 59.29
N ALA A 171 30.85 -11.54 60.10
CA ALA A 171 30.89 -12.95 60.46
C ALA A 171 30.62 -13.87 59.27
N THR A 172 31.67 -14.48 58.71
CA THR A 172 31.59 -15.62 57.82
C THR A 172 31.51 -16.92 58.61
N LYS A 173 30.83 -17.93 58.07
CA LYS A 173 30.79 -19.29 58.64
C LYS A 173 32.22 -19.87 58.62
N LYS A 174 32.81 -20.06 59.80
CA LYS A 174 34.14 -20.66 59.96
C LYS A 174 34.16 -22.10 59.45
N THR A 175 35.28 -22.54 58.87
CA THR A 175 35.51 -23.95 58.58
C THR A 175 35.91 -24.66 59.89
N LYS A 176 35.24 -25.76 60.22
CA LYS A 176 35.61 -26.62 61.36
C LYS A 176 36.82 -27.48 61.00
N LEU A 177 37.89 -27.39 61.80
CA LEU A 177 39.14 -28.13 61.56
C LEU A 177 39.27 -29.25 62.60
N VAL A 178 38.93 -30.48 62.23
CA VAL A 178 38.83 -31.60 63.19
C VAL A 178 39.99 -32.57 63.01
N PHE A 179 40.92 -32.56 63.96
CA PHE A 179 42.05 -33.50 63.98
C PHE A 179 41.59 -34.88 64.46
N VAL A 180 41.70 -35.89 63.58
CA VAL A 180 41.35 -37.28 63.88
C VAL A 180 42.63 -38.06 64.13
N ILE A 181 42.92 -38.33 65.40
CA ILE A 181 44.10 -39.05 65.87
C ILE A 181 43.88 -40.56 65.70
N ARG A 182 44.64 -41.18 64.81
CA ARG A 182 44.60 -42.62 64.51
C ARG A 182 45.52 -43.42 65.42
N ASP A 183 45.09 -44.64 65.70
CA ASP A 183 45.80 -45.64 66.49
C ASP A 183 46.24 -45.11 67.88
N ARG A 184 45.24 -44.78 68.71
CA ARG A 184 45.40 -44.37 70.12
C ARG A 184 46.50 -45.18 70.82
N SER A 185 47.49 -44.47 71.37
CA SER A 185 48.52 -45.06 72.23
C SER A 185 48.05 -45.11 73.69
N LYS A 186 48.97 -45.45 74.61
CA LYS A 186 48.72 -45.37 76.07
C LYS A 186 48.67 -43.93 76.61
N THR A 187 48.93 -42.93 75.77
CA THR A 187 48.89 -41.51 76.15
C THR A 187 47.43 -41.03 76.22
N PRO A 188 46.98 -40.43 77.34
CA PRO A 188 45.65 -39.83 77.45
C PRO A 188 45.38 -38.79 76.36
N ILE A 189 44.11 -38.71 75.91
CA ILE A 189 43.70 -37.86 74.78
C ILE A 189 44.01 -36.38 75.06
N GLU A 190 43.81 -35.93 76.31
CA GLU A 190 43.97 -34.55 76.76
C GLU A 190 45.41 -34.03 76.59
N LEU A 191 46.41 -34.93 76.66
CA LEU A 191 47.81 -34.59 76.41
C LEU A 191 48.14 -34.53 74.92
N LEU A 192 47.48 -35.34 74.10
CA LEU A 192 47.64 -35.33 72.64
C LEU A 192 46.93 -34.12 72.01
N GLU A 193 45.73 -33.78 72.50
CA GLU A 193 45.01 -32.56 72.17
C GLU A 193 45.82 -31.32 72.52
N LYS A 194 46.38 -31.28 73.74
CA LYS A 194 47.27 -30.20 74.15
C LYS A 194 48.47 -30.06 73.21
N ALA A 195 49.16 -31.16 72.90
CA ALA A 195 50.32 -31.13 72.00
C ALA A 195 49.96 -30.66 70.59
N LEU A 196 48.84 -31.15 70.03
CA LEU A 196 48.36 -30.71 68.71
C LEU A 196 47.89 -29.25 68.73
N LYS A 197 47.34 -28.75 69.84
CA LYS A 197 46.98 -27.34 69.99
C LYS A 197 48.22 -26.44 70.03
N GLU A 198 49.23 -26.80 70.84
CA GLU A 198 50.51 -26.09 70.89
C GLU A 198 51.22 -26.11 69.52
N ASP A 199 51.17 -27.24 68.79
CA ASP A 199 51.67 -27.37 67.42
C ASP A 199 50.93 -26.45 66.42
N VAL A 200 49.59 -26.38 66.48
CA VAL A 200 48.77 -25.50 65.61
C VAL A 200 49.03 -24.02 65.90
N GLU A 201 49.11 -23.64 67.18
CA GLU A 201 49.43 -22.27 67.60
C GLU A 201 50.85 -21.86 67.18
N GLN A 202 51.84 -22.76 67.33
CA GLN A 202 53.21 -22.55 66.84
C GLN A 202 53.25 -22.36 65.32
N VAL A 203 52.56 -23.23 64.56
CA VAL A 203 52.42 -23.11 63.12
C VAL A 203 51.83 -21.75 62.75
N TRP A 204 50.73 -21.34 63.40
CA TRP A 204 50.02 -20.08 63.17
C TRP A 204 50.87 -18.83 63.45
N GLN A 205 51.65 -18.84 64.54
CA GLN A 205 52.59 -17.76 64.85
C GLN A 205 53.74 -17.67 63.84
N SER A 206 54.16 -18.81 63.27
CA SER A 206 55.29 -18.88 62.33
C SER A 206 54.97 -18.44 60.88
N ILE A 207 53.74 -18.02 60.61
CA ILE A 207 53.23 -17.59 59.29
C ILE A 207 53.42 -16.08 59.09
N LYS A 208 53.85 -15.67 57.88
CA LYS A 208 53.83 -14.25 57.49
C LYS A 208 52.39 -13.80 57.19
N LYS A 209 51.73 -13.23 58.20
CA LYS A 209 50.38 -12.64 58.10
C LYS A 209 50.42 -11.23 57.47
N PRO A 210 49.35 -10.77 56.79
CA PRO A 210 49.17 -9.35 56.42
C PRO A 210 49.08 -8.43 57.65
N GLU A 211 49.34 -7.13 57.49
CA GLU A 211 49.38 -6.16 58.62
C GLU A 211 48.07 -6.12 59.42
N HIS A 212 46.91 -6.19 58.74
CA HIS A 212 45.59 -6.22 59.38
C HIS A 212 45.33 -7.43 60.29
N PHE A 213 46.12 -8.51 60.13
CA PHE A 213 46.00 -9.76 60.88
C PHE A 213 47.23 -10.07 61.73
N ALA A 214 48.17 -9.14 61.91
CA ALA A 214 49.43 -9.40 62.62
C ALA A 214 49.24 -10.01 64.03
N ASN A 215 48.19 -9.59 64.74
CA ASN A 215 47.86 -10.01 66.11
C ASN A 215 46.67 -11.00 66.18
N SER A 216 46.26 -11.62 65.07
CA SER A 216 45.08 -12.51 65.06
C SER A 216 45.40 -13.92 65.55
N ASP A 217 44.41 -14.58 66.17
CA ASP A 217 44.48 -15.96 66.65
C ASP A 217 43.78 -16.94 65.70
N VAL A 218 44.22 -18.22 65.71
CA VAL A 218 43.68 -19.25 64.80
C VAL A 218 42.18 -19.50 65.02
N SER A 219 41.72 -19.34 66.25
CA SER A 219 40.33 -19.46 66.68
C SER A 219 39.41 -18.35 66.17
N GLU A 220 39.94 -17.25 65.62
CA GLU A 220 39.12 -16.24 64.93
C GLU A 220 38.63 -16.75 63.56
N PHE A 221 39.36 -17.68 62.93
CA PHE A 221 39.09 -18.18 61.57
C PHE A 221 38.57 -19.61 61.52
N PHE A 222 39.01 -20.46 62.45
CA PHE A 222 38.70 -21.90 62.46
C PHE A 222 38.21 -22.35 63.83
N ASP A 223 37.15 -23.15 63.84
CA ASP A 223 36.73 -23.86 65.05
C ASP A 223 37.45 -25.21 65.08
N VAL A 224 38.49 -25.31 65.92
CA VAL A 224 39.37 -26.49 65.98
C VAL A 224 38.77 -27.53 66.92
N GLY A 225 38.56 -28.74 66.41
CA GLY A 225 38.11 -29.90 67.17
C GLY A 225 39.14 -31.03 67.17
N TYR A 226 39.00 -31.94 68.12
CA TYR A 226 39.84 -33.12 68.24
C TYR A 226 38.97 -34.36 68.43
N PHE A 227 39.38 -35.46 67.81
CA PHE A 227 38.82 -36.78 68.00
C PHE A 227 39.96 -37.80 67.93
N SER A 228 39.81 -38.96 68.57
CA SER A 228 40.80 -40.04 68.47
C SER A 228 40.11 -41.37 68.24
N LEU A 229 40.81 -42.33 67.64
CA LEU A 229 40.27 -43.65 67.28
C LEU A 229 41.22 -44.79 67.69
N PRO A 230 40.70 -45.94 68.15
CA PRO A 230 41.50 -47.11 68.52
C PRO A 230 42.13 -47.77 67.29
N HIS A 231 43.00 -48.77 67.51
CA HIS A 231 43.80 -49.35 66.44
C HIS A 231 42.98 -50.25 65.49
N TYR A 232 42.89 -49.86 64.21
CA TYR A 232 41.96 -50.44 63.23
C TYR A 232 41.98 -51.98 63.15
N LEU A 233 43.17 -52.59 63.13
CA LEU A 233 43.35 -54.05 63.00
C LEU A 233 43.23 -54.84 64.31
N HIS A 234 43.22 -54.15 65.47
CA HIS A 234 43.25 -54.81 66.78
C HIS A 234 41.94 -54.63 67.57
N GLU A 235 41.24 -53.53 67.32
CA GLU A 235 40.02 -53.15 68.04
C GLU A 235 38.91 -52.77 67.04
N ASN A 236 38.78 -53.54 65.95
CA ASN A 236 37.95 -53.19 64.80
C ASN A 236 36.47 -52.87 65.14
N GLU A 237 35.84 -53.66 66.00
CA GLU A 237 34.46 -53.41 66.46
C GLU A 237 34.33 -52.06 67.19
N VAL A 238 35.32 -51.71 68.01
CA VAL A 238 35.36 -50.43 68.74
C VAL A 238 35.63 -49.28 67.78
N PHE A 239 36.55 -49.46 66.83
CA PHE A 239 36.85 -48.51 65.77
C PHE A 239 35.59 -48.17 64.95
N VAL A 240 34.87 -49.18 64.45
CA VAL A 240 33.65 -48.96 63.65
C VAL A 240 32.55 -48.29 64.47
N LYS A 241 32.40 -48.67 65.74
CA LYS A 241 31.45 -48.00 66.66
C LYS A 241 31.80 -46.53 66.89
N GLU A 242 33.08 -46.21 67.11
CA GLU A 242 33.52 -44.84 67.33
C GLU A 242 33.57 -43.99 66.06
N CYS A 243 33.76 -44.57 64.87
CA CYS A 243 33.61 -43.85 63.60
C CYS A 243 32.17 -43.36 63.38
N LYS A 244 31.17 -44.14 63.81
CA LYS A 244 29.77 -43.68 63.86
C LYS A 244 29.55 -42.61 64.92
N GLY A 245 30.25 -42.71 66.06
CA GLY A 245 30.29 -41.66 67.09
C GLY A 245 30.89 -40.34 66.60
N LEU A 246 31.96 -40.39 65.79
CA LEU A 246 32.55 -39.23 65.12
C LEU A 246 31.55 -38.57 64.18
N ARG A 247 30.88 -39.33 63.30
CA ARG A 247 29.83 -38.78 62.42
C ARG A 247 28.71 -38.13 63.24
N ALA A 248 28.24 -38.77 64.31
CA ALA A 248 27.22 -38.21 65.18
C ALA A 248 27.67 -36.89 65.81
N ALA A 249 28.89 -36.83 66.37
CA ALA A 249 29.44 -35.62 66.97
C ALA A 249 29.65 -34.48 65.95
N LEU A 250 30.08 -34.80 64.73
CA LEU A 250 30.22 -33.79 63.66
C LEU A 250 28.86 -33.17 63.31
N ILE A 251 27.83 -34.00 63.12
CA ILE A 251 26.47 -33.55 62.75
C ILE A 251 25.79 -32.84 63.93
N SER A 252 25.90 -33.33 65.17
CA SER A 252 25.27 -32.67 66.32
C SER A 252 25.98 -31.39 66.75
N SER A 253 27.27 -31.24 66.42
CA SER A 253 27.99 -29.97 66.64
C SER A 253 27.49 -28.81 65.74
N THR A 254 26.57 -29.09 64.80
CA THR A 254 25.94 -28.07 63.94
C THR A 254 24.52 -27.68 64.35
N ASP A 255 23.95 -28.30 65.39
CA ASP A 255 22.51 -28.20 65.77
C ASP A 255 22.05 -26.80 66.26
N ASP A 256 22.93 -25.79 66.38
CA ASP A 256 22.52 -24.40 66.54
C ASP A 256 21.88 -23.91 65.23
N GLU A 257 20.56 -23.64 65.23
CA GLU A 257 19.73 -23.45 64.03
C GLU A 257 20.29 -22.45 62.99
N SER A 258 21.04 -21.43 63.42
CA SER A 258 21.71 -20.45 62.54
C SER A 258 22.89 -20.99 61.72
N THR A 259 23.32 -22.24 61.96
CA THR A 259 24.60 -22.80 61.48
C THR A 259 24.43 -23.77 60.30
N HIS A 260 23.21 -24.23 60.03
CA HIS A 260 22.90 -25.27 59.04
C HIS A 260 22.93 -24.80 57.58
N GLU A 261 22.95 -23.49 57.28
CA GLU A 261 23.05 -23.03 55.89
C GLU A 261 24.47 -23.20 55.31
N SER A 262 24.55 -23.77 54.12
CA SER A 262 25.74 -23.78 53.26
C SER A 262 26.03 -22.39 52.66
N LYS A 263 27.29 -22.17 52.25
CA LYS A 263 27.77 -20.90 51.65
C LYS A 263 27.05 -20.54 50.32
N VAL A 264 26.57 -21.54 49.58
CA VAL A 264 25.81 -21.43 48.31
C VAL A 264 24.69 -22.48 48.28
N PRO A 265 23.63 -22.31 47.47
CA PRO A 265 22.67 -23.39 47.21
C PRO A 265 23.33 -24.60 46.53
N SER A 266 22.76 -25.79 46.72
CA SER A 266 23.23 -27.07 46.17
C SER A 266 23.31 -27.07 44.65
N THR A 267 22.34 -26.47 43.97
CA THR A 267 22.30 -26.26 42.51
C THR A 267 23.46 -25.37 42.01
N ALA A 268 24.06 -24.56 42.88
CA ALA A 268 25.21 -23.72 42.59
C ALA A 268 26.55 -24.32 43.07
N LEU A 269 26.53 -25.51 43.69
CA LEU A 269 27.74 -26.13 44.23
C LEU A 269 28.76 -26.56 43.16
N PRO A 270 28.38 -27.18 42.01
CA PRO A 270 29.33 -27.53 40.95
C PRO A 270 30.12 -26.31 40.46
N THR A 271 29.40 -25.24 40.13
CA THR A 271 29.97 -23.95 39.66
C THR A 271 30.82 -23.26 40.72
N SER A 272 30.38 -23.30 41.99
CA SER A 272 31.17 -22.80 43.12
C SER A 272 32.48 -23.55 43.29
N MET A 273 32.47 -24.89 43.23
CA MET A 273 33.67 -25.71 43.29
C MET A 273 34.60 -25.47 42.08
N ARG A 274 34.03 -25.36 40.87
CA ARG A 274 34.75 -25.05 39.62
C ARG A 274 35.56 -23.76 39.72
N GLU A 275 34.95 -22.67 40.20
CA GLU A 275 35.61 -21.37 40.31
C GLU A 275 36.61 -21.30 41.50
N ILE A 276 36.31 -21.94 42.63
CA ILE A 276 37.29 -22.12 43.72
C ILE A 276 38.52 -22.87 43.21
N TRP A 277 38.35 -23.95 42.43
CA TRP A 277 39.45 -24.71 41.87
C TRP A 277 40.31 -23.88 40.91
N LYS A 278 39.69 -23.16 39.96
CA LYS A 278 40.40 -22.22 39.06
C LYS A 278 41.21 -21.17 39.83
N ALA A 279 40.61 -20.51 40.82
CA ALA A 279 41.29 -19.49 41.61
C ALA A 279 42.51 -20.05 42.37
N VAL A 280 42.40 -21.28 42.89
CA VAL A 280 43.50 -22.01 43.54
C VAL A 280 44.57 -22.46 42.53
N GLN A 281 44.20 -22.87 41.31
CA GLN A 281 45.16 -23.18 40.25
C GLN A 281 45.96 -21.93 39.83
N GLU A 282 45.27 -20.82 39.61
CA GLU A 282 45.86 -19.55 39.18
C GLU A 282 46.53 -18.74 40.32
N ASN A 283 46.40 -19.19 41.57
CA ASN A 283 46.84 -18.49 42.79
C ASN A 283 46.30 -17.05 42.90
N ARG A 284 45.05 -16.82 42.48
CA ARG A 284 44.36 -15.51 42.55
C ARG A 284 43.58 -15.39 43.86
N ASP A 285 43.66 -14.21 44.50
CA ASP A 285 42.89 -13.92 45.71
C ASP A 285 41.37 -14.06 45.43
N LEU A 286 40.64 -14.73 46.33
CA LEU A 286 39.23 -15.10 46.17
C LEU A 286 38.41 -14.70 47.39
N ASP A 287 37.91 -13.46 47.40
CA ASP A 287 37.01 -12.97 48.46
C ASP A 287 35.69 -13.76 48.45
N LEU A 288 35.44 -14.55 49.50
CA LEU A 288 34.33 -15.51 49.55
C LEU A 288 32.93 -14.87 49.43
N PRO A 289 32.63 -13.70 50.04
CA PRO A 289 31.39 -12.97 49.79
C PRO A 289 31.23 -12.53 48.32
N ALA A 290 32.27 -11.98 47.70
CA ALA A 290 32.25 -11.60 46.29
C ALA A 290 32.08 -12.82 45.36
N HIS A 291 32.71 -13.94 45.70
CA HIS A 291 32.56 -15.21 44.99
C HIS A 291 31.11 -15.74 45.07
N ALA A 292 30.45 -15.68 46.23
CA ALA A 292 29.04 -16.07 46.36
C ALA A 292 28.12 -15.19 45.49
N ILE A 293 28.36 -13.88 45.44
CA ILE A 293 27.65 -12.94 44.55
C ILE A 293 27.92 -13.25 43.06
N MET A 294 29.17 -13.57 42.70
CA MET A 294 29.56 -13.94 41.34
C MET A 294 28.88 -15.24 40.88
N VAL A 295 28.92 -16.30 41.68
CA VAL A 295 28.26 -17.58 41.37
C VAL A 295 26.74 -17.40 41.28
N ALA A 296 26.14 -16.62 42.18
CA ALA A 296 24.73 -16.25 42.08
C ALA A 296 24.42 -15.48 40.79
N THR A 297 25.32 -14.59 40.34
CA THR A 297 25.13 -13.80 39.11
C THR A 297 25.15 -14.68 37.87
N VAL A 298 26.09 -15.62 37.79
CA VAL A 298 26.19 -16.60 36.69
C VAL A 298 24.95 -17.50 36.66
N ARG A 299 24.59 -18.14 37.79
CA ARG A 299 23.43 -19.04 37.83
C ARG A 299 22.10 -18.31 37.59
N CYS A 300 21.91 -17.10 38.12
CA CYS A 300 20.71 -16.30 37.82
C CYS A 300 20.64 -15.87 36.35
N GLU A 301 21.78 -15.71 35.65
CA GLU A 301 21.79 -15.41 34.21
C GLU A 301 21.52 -16.65 33.34
N GLU A 302 22.03 -17.81 33.73
CA GLU A 302 21.71 -19.11 33.11
C GLU A 302 20.21 -19.39 33.23
N ILE A 303 19.66 -19.36 34.45
CA ILE A 303 18.22 -19.57 34.71
C ILE A 303 17.36 -18.53 33.97
N ALA A 304 17.76 -17.25 33.96
CA ALA A 304 17.06 -16.20 33.19
C ALA A 304 17.11 -16.41 31.67
N THR A 305 18.10 -17.14 31.15
CA THR A 305 18.16 -17.48 29.72
C THR A 305 17.27 -18.68 29.45
N MET A 306 17.40 -19.76 30.23
CA MET A 306 16.53 -20.94 30.14
C MET A 306 15.04 -20.60 30.27
N CYS A 307 14.66 -19.67 31.14
CA CYS A 307 13.27 -19.21 31.28
C CYS A 307 12.78 -18.41 30.05
N ALA A 308 13.65 -17.68 29.37
CA ALA A 308 13.29 -16.99 28.12
C ALA A 308 13.16 -17.99 26.96
N ASP A 309 14.12 -18.90 26.82
CA ASP A 309 14.16 -19.93 25.78
C ASP A 309 12.97 -20.90 25.90
N ALA A 310 12.60 -21.31 27.12
CA ALA A 310 11.45 -22.17 27.39
C ALA A 310 10.10 -21.46 27.12
N VAL A 311 10.06 -20.13 27.25
CA VAL A 311 8.89 -19.32 26.86
C VAL A 311 8.84 -19.18 25.34
N GLU A 312 9.95 -18.89 24.65
CA GLU A 312 10.01 -18.83 23.18
C GLU A 312 9.62 -20.17 22.52
N ALA A 313 10.05 -21.30 23.09
CA ALA A 313 9.70 -22.64 22.66
C ALA A 313 8.26 -23.09 23.01
N SER A 314 7.46 -22.23 23.66
CA SER A 314 6.10 -22.59 24.09
C SER A 314 5.08 -22.49 22.94
N ASP A 315 4.31 -23.57 22.73
CA ASP A 315 3.17 -23.60 21.79
C ASP A 315 2.21 -22.41 21.98
N ALA A 316 2.08 -21.90 23.22
CA ALA A 316 1.25 -20.75 23.54
C ALA A 316 1.68 -19.47 22.79
N ILE A 317 2.98 -19.22 22.63
CA ILE A 317 3.49 -18.09 21.84
C ILE A 317 3.35 -18.35 20.34
N GLY A 318 3.52 -19.61 19.89
CA GLY A 318 3.22 -20.01 18.52
C GLY A 318 1.78 -19.68 18.13
N MET A 319 0.81 -20.11 18.94
CA MET A 319 -0.62 -19.83 18.76
C MET A 319 -0.95 -18.33 18.85
N LEU A 320 -0.32 -17.59 19.76
CA LEU A 320 -0.47 -16.13 19.82
C LEU A 320 0.02 -15.44 18.54
N CYS A 321 1.19 -15.83 18.05
CA CYS A 321 1.79 -15.26 16.85
C CYS A 321 0.97 -15.58 15.59
N GLU A 322 0.50 -16.83 15.44
CA GLU A 322 -0.40 -17.21 14.34
C GLU A 322 -1.70 -16.36 14.38
N ARG A 323 -2.38 -16.30 15.54
CA ARG A 323 -3.61 -15.52 15.71
C ARG A 323 -3.38 -14.03 15.44
N ALA A 324 -2.26 -13.45 15.90
CA ALA A 324 -1.90 -12.06 15.64
C ALA A 324 -1.66 -11.76 14.14
N ASN A 325 -1.16 -12.74 13.38
CA ASN A 325 -0.98 -12.63 11.94
C ASN A 325 -2.29 -12.76 11.15
N THR A 326 -3.31 -13.48 11.66
CA THR A 326 -4.59 -13.64 10.95
C THR A 326 -5.41 -12.33 10.88
N PRO A 327 -5.78 -11.83 9.69
CA PRO A 327 -6.44 -10.52 9.55
C PRO A 327 -7.91 -10.49 9.99
N ASN A 328 -8.51 -11.67 10.22
CA ASN A 328 -9.91 -11.82 10.64
C ASN A 328 -10.06 -12.30 12.10
N ALA A 329 -8.97 -12.41 12.87
CA ALA A 329 -9.09 -12.67 14.31
C ALA A 329 -9.85 -11.51 14.96
N SER A 330 -10.92 -11.85 15.69
CA SER A 330 -11.72 -10.92 16.48
C SER A 330 -10.83 -10.10 17.42
N GLU A 331 -11.18 -8.82 17.60
CA GLU A 331 -10.54 -7.86 18.50
C GLU A 331 -9.84 -8.50 19.70
N CYS A 332 -8.51 -8.58 19.62
CA CYS A 332 -7.66 -9.27 20.58
C CYS A 332 -7.44 -8.43 21.85
N THR A 333 -8.55 -8.01 22.47
CA THR A 333 -8.63 -7.23 23.71
C THR A 333 -8.11 -7.97 24.94
N THR A 334 -7.75 -9.24 24.77
CA THR A 334 -7.08 -10.09 25.75
C THR A 334 -5.57 -10.21 25.52
N LEU A 335 -5.00 -9.70 24.42
CA LEU A 335 -3.59 -9.93 24.06
C LEU A 335 -2.62 -9.52 25.17
N GLY A 336 -2.83 -8.35 25.80
CA GLY A 336 -1.99 -7.90 26.91
C GLY A 336 -2.02 -8.88 28.09
N LYS A 337 -3.19 -9.42 28.42
CA LYS A 337 -3.40 -10.39 29.52
C LYS A 337 -2.85 -11.77 29.20
N GLU A 338 -2.90 -12.20 27.94
CA GLU A 338 -2.33 -13.48 27.50
C GLU A 338 -0.80 -13.42 27.49
N ILE A 339 -0.21 -12.28 27.07
CA ILE A 339 1.23 -12.01 27.22
C ILE A 339 1.63 -11.96 28.70
N GLU A 340 0.86 -11.26 29.55
CA GLU A 340 1.08 -11.17 31.00
C GLU A 340 1.06 -12.56 31.66
N ALA A 341 0.11 -13.43 31.30
CA ALA A 341 0.01 -14.80 31.83
C ALA A 341 1.17 -15.72 31.40
N ILE A 342 1.60 -15.66 30.13
CA ILE A 342 2.73 -16.46 29.64
C ILE A 342 4.04 -15.96 30.28
N ALA A 343 4.27 -14.65 30.30
CA ALA A 343 5.43 -14.07 30.96
C ALA A 343 5.48 -14.39 32.45
N LYS A 344 4.33 -14.33 33.14
CA LYS A 344 4.22 -14.73 34.54
C LYS A 344 4.66 -16.17 34.76
N THR A 345 4.33 -17.10 33.86
CA THR A 345 4.81 -18.48 33.95
C THR A 345 6.35 -18.55 33.96
N GLY A 346 7.02 -17.76 33.11
CA GLY A 346 8.48 -17.64 33.10
C GLY A 346 9.05 -16.97 34.36
N PHE A 347 8.37 -15.95 34.90
CA PHE A 347 8.79 -15.29 36.14
C PHE A 347 8.58 -16.14 37.38
N ASP A 348 7.46 -16.88 37.48
CA ASP A 348 7.15 -17.75 38.62
C ASP A 348 8.16 -18.91 38.71
N VAL A 349 8.61 -19.47 37.57
CA VAL A 349 9.72 -20.44 37.51
C VAL A 349 11.05 -19.79 37.93
N TYR A 350 11.39 -18.63 37.37
CA TYR A 350 12.61 -17.91 37.72
C TYR A 350 12.71 -17.57 39.21
N ASP A 351 11.63 -17.03 39.80
CA ASP A 351 11.59 -16.62 41.21
C ASP A 351 11.62 -17.83 42.17
N ALA A 352 11.13 -18.99 41.74
CA ALA A 352 11.24 -20.25 42.50
C ALA A 352 12.69 -20.77 42.49
N GLU A 353 13.29 -20.98 41.31
CA GLU A 353 14.66 -21.49 41.18
C GLU A 353 15.70 -20.54 41.82
N THR A 354 15.46 -19.23 41.79
CA THR A 354 16.37 -18.23 42.35
C THR A 354 16.03 -17.80 43.79
N ALA A 355 15.12 -18.49 44.47
CA ALA A 355 14.66 -18.13 45.82
C ALA A 355 15.80 -17.98 46.85
N PHE A 356 16.85 -18.80 46.74
CA PHE A 356 17.94 -18.94 47.74
C PHE A 356 19.23 -18.15 47.43
N PHE A 357 19.28 -17.39 46.33
CA PHE A 357 20.40 -16.51 45.98
C PHE A 357 20.31 -15.13 46.63
N ASP A 358 21.34 -14.29 46.46
CA ASP A 358 21.27 -12.89 46.91
C ASP A 358 20.14 -12.13 46.22
N LYS A 359 19.38 -11.37 47.02
CA LYS A 359 18.21 -10.63 46.55
C LYS A 359 18.59 -9.58 45.50
N ASN A 360 19.70 -8.85 45.67
CA ASN A 360 20.08 -7.78 44.74
C ASN A 360 20.49 -8.34 43.38
N VAL A 361 21.17 -9.49 43.38
CA VAL A 361 21.52 -10.25 42.17
C VAL A 361 20.27 -10.77 41.47
N ARG A 362 19.36 -11.44 42.20
CA ARG A 362 18.09 -11.92 41.63
C ARG A 362 17.26 -10.78 41.06
N ASP A 363 17.00 -9.74 41.84
CA ASP A 363 16.17 -8.59 41.46
C ASP A 363 16.81 -7.76 40.33
N MET A 364 18.11 -7.96 40.03
CA MET A 364 18.79 -7.45 38.84
C MET A 364 18.57 -8.36 37.63
N LYS A 365 18.88 -9.65 37.74
CA LYS A 365 18.73 -10.61 36.63
C LYS A 365 17.27 -10.88 36.24
N ARG A 366 16.31 -10.69 37.16
CA ARG A 366 14.87 -10.67 36.88
C ARG A 366 14.47 -9.55 35.91
N ARG A 367 15.11 -8.37 36.01
CA ARG A 367 14.88 -7.25 35.08
C ARG A 367 15.56 -7.48 33.72
N GLU A 368 16.66 -8.23 33.68
CA GLU A 368 17.25 -8.67 32.41
C GLU A 368 16.40 -9.74 31.71
N LEU A 369 15.85 -10.72 32.46
CA LEU A 369 14.82 -11.66 31.98
C LEU A 369 13.62 -10.90 31.40
N ALA A 370 13.15 -9.85 32.08
CA ALA A 370 12.08 -8.99 31.60
C ALA A 370 12.39 -8.41 30.20
N GLY A 371 13.62 -7.93 29.97
CA GLY A 371 14.08 -7.47 28.65
C GLY A 371 14.19 -8.59 27.60
N LYS A 372 14.66 -9.79 27.98
CA LYS A 372 14.70 -10.98 27.10
C LYS A 372 13.28 -11.35 26.64
N LEU A 373 12.34 -11.49 27.58
CA LEU A 373 10.93 -11.78 27.27
C LEU A 373 10.28 -10.71 26.37
N THR A 374 10.60 -9.42 26.59
CA THR A 374 10.12 -8.33 25.71
C THR A 374 10.58 -8.53 24.25
N THR A 375 11.76 -9.14 24.05
CA THR A 375 12.30 -9.47 22.71
C THR A 375 11.55 -10.66 22.09
N VAL A 376 11.20 -11.68 22.88
CA VAL A 376 10.39 -12.84 22.43
C VAL A 376 8.98 -12.42 22.00
N PHE A 377 8.33 -11.52 22.74
CA PHE A 377 6.98 -11.04 22.39
C PHE A 377 6.95 -10.02 21.23
N LYS A 378 8.10 -9.45 20.86
CA LYS A 378 8.19 -8.38 19.84
C LYS A 378 7.51 -8.73 18.51
N PRO A 379 7.76 -9.90 17.85
CA PRO A 379 7.16 -10.19 16.54
C PRO A 379 5.64 -10.31 16.60
N THR A 380 5.10 -10.85 17.69
CA THR A 380 3.65 -10.98 17.94
C THR A 380 2.99 -9.61 18.07
N LEU A 381 3.62 -8.67 18.79
CA LEU A 381 3.15 -7.29 18.92
C LEU A 381 3.25 -6.54 17.58
N GLU A 382 4.37 -6.65 16.86
CA GLU A 382 4.55 -6.03 15.54
C GLU A 382 3.51 -6.54 14.52
N ALA A 383 3.23 -7.84 14.48
CA ALA A 383 2.18 -8.43 13.64
C ALA A 383 0.78 -7.90 14.00
N HIS A 384 0.43 -7.91 15.30
CA HIS A 384 -0.86 -7.43 15.78
C HIS A 384 -1.10 -5.95 15.43
N PHE A 385 -0.18 -5.07 15.82
CA PHE A 385 -0.29 -3.62 15.57
C PHE A 385 -0.23 -3.27 14.08
N THR A 386 0.50 -4.04 13.26
CA THR A 386 0.47 -3.91 11.80
C THR A 386 -0.91 -4.23 11.22
N ASN A 387 -1.59 -5.26 11.74
CA ASN A 387 -2.94 -5.62 11.30
C ASN A 387 -4.01 -4.65 11.81
N VAL A 388 -3.90 -4.15 13.04
CA VAL A 388 -4.74 -3.04 13.56
C VAL A 388 -4.56 -1.78 12.72
N SER A 389 -3.33 -1.37 12.42
CA SER A 389 -3.02 -0.22 11.55
C SER A 389 -3.73 -0.35 10.19
N LYS A 390 -3.59 -1.50 9.51
CA LYS A 390 -4.29 -1.77 8.24
C LYS A 390 -5.83 -1.73 8.37
N LYS A 391 -6.41 -2.24 9.46
CA LYS A 391 -7.86 -2.17 9.74
C LYS A 391 -8.31 -0.70 9.84
N LEU A 392 -7.60 0.12 10.61
CA LEU A 392 -7.93 1.53 10.81
C LEU A 392 -7.71 2.37 9.54
N LEU A 393 -6.59 2.22 8.85
CA LEU A 393 -6.31 2.97 7.61
C LEU A 393 -7.30 2.62 6.48
N THR A 394 -7.74 1.36 6.38
CA THR A 394 -8.80 0.98 5.41
C THR A 394 -10.20 1.39 5.84
N LYS A 395 -10.48 1.53 7.14
CA LYS A 395 -11.70 2.16 7.67
C LYS A 395 -11.74 3.65 7.29
N VAL A 396 -10.69 4.41 7.62
CA VAL A 396 -10.54 5.84 7.28
C VAL A 396 -10.71 6.09 5.78
N ARG A 397 -10.06 5.29 4.92
CA ARG A 397 -10.22 5.43 3.46
C ARG A 397 -11.69 5.28 3.02
N ARG A 398 -12.37 4.20 3.43
CA ARG A 398 -13.79 3.97 3.07
C ARG A 398 -14.73 5.07 3.58
N GLU A 399 -14.49 5.59 4.79
CA GLU A 399 -15.33 6.66 5.36
C GLU A 399 -15.09 8.01 4.69
N LEU A 400 -13.85 8.30 4.25
CA LEU A 400 -13.54 9.47 3.40
C LEU A 400 -14.12 9.33 1.99
N ASP A 401 -14.10 8.14 1.39
CA ASP A 401 -14.73 7.84 0.09
C ASP A 401 -16.24 8.10 0.14
N ALA A 402 -16.96 7.45 1.06
CA ALA A 402 -18.40 7.62 1.25
C ALA A 402 -18.78 9.06 1.66
N GLY A 403 -17.91 9.73 2.42
CA GLY A 403 -18.05 11.14 2.77
C GLY A 403 -17.93 12.09 1.58
N PHE A 404 -17.02 11.79 0.64
CA PHE A 404 -16.85 12.54 -0.60
C PHE A 404 -18.04 12.35 -1.56
N GLU A 405 -18.50 11.11 -1.75
CA GLU A 405 -19.65 10.80 -2.62
C GLU A 405 -20.96 11.41 -2.09
N SER A 406 -21.25 11.25 -0.80
CA SER A 406 -22.45 11.83 -0.17
C SER A 406 -22.44 13.37 -0.12
N GLY A 407 -21.25 13.98 -0.14
CA GLY A 407 -21.06 15.42 -0.32
C GLY A 407 -21.34 15.93 -1.75
N PHE A 408 -21.43 15.04 -2.75
CA PHE A 408 -21.71 15.40 -4.14
C PHE A 408 -23.21 15.52 -4.45
N GLU A 409 -24.05 14.67 -3.84
CA GLU A 409 -25.51 14.67 -4.07
C GLU A 409 -26.27 15.77 -3.32
N LYS A 410 -25.76 16.18 -2.15
CA LYS A 410 -26.46 17.06 -1.21
C LYS A 410 -25.58 18.24 -0.86
N LYS A 411 -26.19 19.41 -0.63
CA LYS A 411 -25.52 20.59 -0.07
C LYS A 411 -25.16 20.36 1.40
N SER A 412 -24.22 19.45 1.65
CA SER A 412 -23.77 19.08 2.99
C SER A 412 -23.10 20.26 3.67
N THR A 413 -23.39 20.44 4.96
CA THR A 413 -22.83 21.52 5.78
C THR A 413 -21.52 21.15 6.47
N LYS A 414 -21.09 19.88 6.41
CA LYS A 414 -19.78 19.44 6.89
C LYS A 414 -18.73 19.62 5.80
N LYS A 415 -17.61 20.29 6.11
CA LYS A 415 -16.44 20.33 5.23
C LYS A 415 -15.73 18.97 5.21
N PHE A 416 -15.09 18.63 4.09
CA PHE A 416 -14.24 17.43 4.00
C PHE A 416 -13.09 17.47 5.02
N SER A 417 -12.47 18.64 5.23
CA SER A 417 -11.42 18.82 6.25
C SER A 417 -11.90 18.56 7.68
N GLN A 418 -13.13 18.94 8.03
CA GLN A 418 -13.71 18.65 9.36
C GLN A 418 -13.96 17.15 9.56
N MET A 419 -14.37 16.44 8.51
CA MET A 419 -14.54 14.99 8.53
C MET A 419 -13.20 14.26 8.63
N ALA A 420 -12.18 14.71 7.89
CA ALA A 420 -10.83 14.17 7.98
C ALA A 420 -10.20 14.38 9.37
N LEU A 421 -10.47 15.53 10.01
CA LEU A 421 -10.04 15.77 11.39
C LEU A 421 -10.74 14.86 12.40
N SER A 422 -12.08 14.72 12.35
CA SER A 422 -12.78 13.82 13.28
C SER A 422 -12.36 12.36 13.08
N LEU A 423 -12.28 11.89 11.83
CA LEU A 423 -11.81 10.51 11.54
C LEU A 423 -10.38 10.26 12.00
N ARG A 424 -9.50 11.29 11.98
CA ARG A 424 -8.15 11.21 12.55
C ARG A 424 -8.20 11.07 14.07
N GLU A 425 -8.96 11.92 14.76
CA GLU A 425 -9.12 11.88 16.23
C GLU A 425 -9.74 10.55 16.69
N ASP A 426 -10.82 10.11 16.04
CA ASP A 426 -11.49 8.83 16.30
C ASP A 426 -10.54 7.64 16.10
N SER A 427 -9.75 7.63 15.01
CA SER A 427 -8.78 6.56 14.74
C SER A 427 -7.59 6.54 15.70
N ILE A 428 -7.16 7.71 16.21
CA ILE A 428 -6.14 7.80 17.25
C ILE A 428 -6.69 7.29 18.58
N ASN A 429 -7.96 7.57 18.90
CA ASN A 429 -8.61 7.03 20.09
C ASN A 429 -8.77 5.50 20.02
N GLU A 430 -9.23 4.96 18.90
CA GLU A 430 -9.36 3.51 18.64
C GLU A 430 -7.99 2.81 18.67
N TRP A 431 -6.93 3.45 18.15
CA TRP A 431 -5.55 2.97 18.30
C TRP A 431 -5.08 2.96 19.77
N ASN A 432 -5.34 4.04 20.52
CA ASN A 432 -4.93 4.13 21.93
C ASN A 432 -5.67 3.11 22.81
N GLU A 433 -6.93 2.80 22.51
CA GLU A 433 -7.68 1.71 23.15
C GLU A 433 -7.11 0.34 22.79
N HIS A 434 -6.74 0.11 21.52
CA HIS A 434 -6.02 -1.10 21.12
C HIS A 434 -4.66 -1.23 21.83
N VAL A 435 -3.88 -0.15 21.94
CA VAL A 435 -2.63 -0.11 22.72
C VAL A 435 -2.90 -0.49 24.17
N ALA A 436 -3.85 0.16 24.85
CA ALA A 436 -4.14 -0.10 26.26
C ALA A 436 -4.60 -1.54 26.55
N ASN A 437 -5.31 -2.19 25.62
CA ASN A 437 -5.74 -3.58 25.77
C ASN A 437 -4.66 -4.61 25.35
N SER A 438 -3.69 -4.21 24.53
CA SER A 438 -2.59 -5.09 24.06
C SER A 438 -1.29 -4.93 24.86
N THR A 439 -1.13 -3.86 25.64
CA THR A 439 -0.06 -3.75 26.64
C THR A 439 -0.48 -4.42 27.96
N PRO A 440 0.40 -5.21 28.60
CA PRO A 440 0.21 -5.70 29.97
C PRO A 440 -0.07 -4.57 30.97
N THR A 441 -0.82 -4.89 32.02
CA THR A 441 -1.29 -3.94 33.03
C THR A 441 -0.41 -3.86 34.27
N GLU A 442 0.29 -4.94 34.64
CA GLU A 442 1.27 -4.87 35.72
C GLU A 442 2.57 -4.20 35.24
N ASN A 443 3.01 -3.19 35.99
CA ASN A 443 4.27 -2.48 35.73
C ASN A 443 5.46 -3.33 36.21
N ILE A 444 5.69 -4.45 35.51
CA ILE A 444 6.77 -5.41 35.75
C ILE A 444 8.11 -4.69 35.57
N ASP A 445 8.89 -4.60 36.64
CA ASP A 445 10.18 -3.92 36.63
C ASP A 445 11.08 -4.48 35.51
N GLY A 446 11.55 -3.59 34.63
CA GLY A 446 12.39 -3.92 33.47
C GLY A 446 11.63 -4.10 32.14
N TRP A 447 10.30 -4.15 32.12
CA TRP A 447 9.54 -4.14 30.86
C TRP A 447 9.47 -2.74 30.24
N ASN A 448 9.94 -2.63 28.98
CA ASN A 448 10.00 -1.37 28.25
C ASN A 448 9.35 -1.49 26.87
N PHE A 449 8.11 -1.00 26.76
CA PHE A 449 7.33 -0.97 25.51
C PHE A 449 7.73 0.18 24.58
N GLU A 450 9.04 0.42 24.39
CA GLU A 450 9.56 1.35 23.37
C GLU A 450 9.09 0.98 21.96
N ILE A 451 9.03 -0.32 21.65
CA ILE A 451 8.46 -0.87 20.42
C ILE A 451 7.02 -0.33 20.17
N VAL A 452 6.20 -0.24 21.22
CA VAL A 452 4.81 0.25 21.10
C VAL A 452 4.76 1.76 20.88
N LYS A 453 5.71 2.53 21.43
CA LYS A 453 5.86 3.97 21.15
C LYS A 453 6.26 4.21 19.70
N ASP A 454 7.21 3.42 19.18
CA ASP A 454 7.65 3.51 17.78
C ASP A 454 6.58 3.07 16.79
N LEU A 455 5.86 1.97 17.06
CA LEU A 455 4.70 1.53 16.26
C LEU A 455 3.57 2.58 16.29
N THR A 456 3.32 3.20 17.45
CA THR A 456 2.35 4.30 17.57
C THR A 456 2.77 5.51 16.76
N ARG A 457 4.07 5.86 16.77
CA ARG A 457 4.62 6.95 15.94
C ARG A 457 4.52 6.65 14.45
N LEU A 458 4.76 5.40 14.05
CA LEU A 458 4.60 4.93 12.67
C LEU A 458 3.14 5.07 12.23
N PHE A 459 2.18 4.55 13.02
CA PHE A 459 0.75 4.67 12.74
C PHE A 459 0.30 6.13 12.60
N HIS A 460 0.72 7.03 13.49
CA HIS A 460 0.37 8.45 13.39
C HIS A 460 0.89 9.09 12.08
N LYS A 461 2.09 8.72 11.63
CA LYS A 461 2.65 9.18 10.35
C LYS A 461 1.85 8.61 9.17
N ASP A 462 1.60 7.31 9.17
CA ASP A 462 0.93 6.63 8.04
C ASP A 462 -0.55 7.04 7.92
N LEU A 463 -1.20 7.38 9.04
CA LEU A 463 -2.52 8.00 9.08
C LEU A 463 -2.52 9.41 8.48
N GLU A 464 -1.53 10.24 8.83
CA GLU A 464 -1.39 11.60 8.28
C GLU A 464 -1.07 11.57 6.78
N GLU A 465 -0.16 10.69 6.35
CA GLU A 465 0.17 10.47 4.93
C GLU A 465 -1.03 9.92 4.14
N THR A 466 -1.83 9.03 4.72
CA THR A 466 -3.08 8.54 4.10
C THR A 466 -4.13 9.65 3.96
N VAL A 467 -4.33 10.48 4.99
CA VAL A 467 -5.31 11.58 4.96
C VAL A 467 -4.90 12.66 3.96
N ASP A 468 -3.62 13.05 3.90
CA ASP A 468 -3.15 14.05 2.93
C ASP A 468 -3.12 13.50 1.49
N HIS A 469 -2.89 12.20 1.30
CA HIS A 469 -3.05 11.52 0.00
C HIS A 469 -4.50 11.58 -0.48
N GLU A 470 -5.46 11.16 0.34
CA GLU A 470 -6.89 11.22 0.03
C GLU A 470 -7.37 12.65 -0.25
N LYS A 471 -7.02 13.60 0.63
CA LYS A 471 -7.27 15.03 0.45
C LYS A 471 -6.69 15.57 -0.86
N THR A 472 -5.53 15.07 -1.28
CA THR A 472 -4.89 15.47 -2.54
C THR A 472 -5.61 14.87 -3.75
N GLU A 473 -5.96 13.59 -3.72
CA GLU A 473 -6.66 12.90 -4.80
C GLU A 473 -8.09 13.43 -4.99
N LYS A 474 -8.89 13.43 -3.92
CA LYS A 474 -10.31 13.83 -3.96
C LYS A 474 -10.48 15.30 -4.36
N SER A 475 -9.58 16.19 -3.95
CA SER A 475 -9.60 17.60 -4.41
C SER A 475 -9.14 17.77 -5.88
N ALA A 476 -8.25 16.91 -6.39
CA ALA A 476 -7.90 16.89 -7.82
C ALA A 476 -9.05 16.33 -8.68
N LEU A 477 -9.77 15.31 -8.19
CA LEU A 477 -10.98 14.79 -8.82
C LEU A 477 -12.10 15.84 -8.85
N MET A 478 -12.29 16.57 -7.75
CA MET A 478 -13.24 17.69 -7.67
C MET A 478 -12.88 18.80 -8.66
N ALA A 479 -11.60 19.21 -8.73
CA ALA A 479 -11.13 20.21 -9.69
C ALA A 479 -11.43 19.79 -11.14
N ARG A 480 -11.09 18.54 -11.52
CA ARG A 480 -11.39 17.97 -12.86
C ARG A 480 -12.89 17.90 -13.17
N ASN A 481 -13.75 17.65 -12.18
CA ASN A 481 -15.20 17.63 -12.38
C ASN A 481 -15.78 19.04 -12.58
N VAL A 482 -15.29 20.04 -11.83
CA VAL A 482 -15.63 21.45 -12.04
C VAL A 482 -15.13 21.94 -13.41
N GLU A 483 -13.87 21.63 -13.75
CA GLU A 483 -13.24 21.91 -15.04
C GLU A 483 -14.05 21.31 -16.21
N ARG A 484 -14.31 19.99 -16.22
CA ARG A 484 -15.07 19.31 -17.29
C ARG A 484 -16.47 19.89 -17.48
N THR A 485 -17.15 20.23 -16.38
CA THR A 485 -18.49 20.85 -16.41
C THR A 485 -18.40 22.25 -17.02
N PHE A 486 -17.40 23.02 -16.64
CA PHE A 486 -17.23 24.39 -17.07
C PHE A 486 -16.74 24.51 -18.51
N SER A 487 -15.76 23.70 -18.94
CA SER A 487 -15.29 23.63 -20.33
C SER A 487 -16.44 23.37 -21.30
N ARG A 488 -17.37 22.45 -20.95
CA ARG A 488 -18.61 22.25 -21.72
C ARG A 488 -19.48 23.50 -21.78
N GLN A 489 -19.61 24.25 -20.67
CA GLN A 489 -20.37 25.51 -20.64
C GLN A 489 -19.70 26.61 -21.50
N VAL A 490 -18.38 26.70 -21.51
CA VAL A 490 -17.61 27.64 -22.34
C VAL A 490 -17.79 27.32 -23.82
N SER A 491 -17.58 26.07 -24.23
CA SER A 491 -17.71 25.65 -25.63
C SER A 491 -19.12 25.87 -26.17
N THR A 492 -20.15 25.50 -25.42
CA THR A 492 -21.55 25.77 -25.79
C THR A 492 -21.88 27.25 -25.86
N SER A 493 -21.31 28.08 -24.99
CA SER A 493 -21.51 29.55 -25.03
C SER A 493 -20.83 30.20 -26.24
N ILE A 494 -19.62 29.75 -26.61
CA ILE A 494 -18.89 30.24 -27.79
C ILE A 494 -19.62 29.82 -29.07
N LEU A 495 -20.00 28.54 -29.20
CA LEU A 495 -20.75 28.03 -30.34
C LEU A 495 -22.13 28.71 -30.47
N GLY A 496 -22.79 29.01 -29.35
CA GLY A 496 -24.02 29.80 -29.32
C GLY A 496 -23.84 31.21 -29.88
N ALA A 497 -22.76 31.91 -29.53
CA ALA A 497 -22.44 33.22 -30.10
C ALA A 497 -22.15 33.15 -31.62
N VAL A 498 -21.56 32.06 -32.12
CA VAL A 498 -21.36 31.83 -33.56
C VAL A 498 -22.68 31.53 -34.28
N ASP A 499 -23.57 30.73 -33.68
CA ASP A 499 -24.92 30.44 -34.21
C ASP A 499 -25.83 31.67 -34.22
N GLU A 500 -25.75 32.54 -33.21
CA GLU A 500 -26.46 33.82 -33.19
C GLU A 500 -25.91 34.77 -34.26
N PHE A 501 -24.58 34.91 -34.34
CA PHE A 501 -23.92 35.74 -35.34
C PHE A 501 -24.19 35.28 -36.79
N SER A 502 -24.25 33.97 -37.05
CA SER A 502 -24.50 33.44 -38.40
C SER A 502 -25.85 33.91 -38.97
N ARG A 503 -26.82 34.19 -38.08
CA ARG A 503 -28.18 34.64 -38.41
C ARG A 503 -28.27 36.16 -38.63
N GLU A 504 -27.22 36.93 -38.32
CA GLU A 504 -27.22 38.37 -38.52
C GLU A 504 -27.10 38.75 -40.01
N ILE A 505 -27.87 39.76 -40.41
CA ILE A 505 -27.80 40.38 -41.74
C ILE A 505 -26.89 41.61 -41.63
N CYS A 506 -25.75 41.52 -42.30
CA CYS A 506 -24.65 42.49 -42.26
C CYS A 506 -24.35 43.10 -43.65
N VAL A 507 -25.10 42.69 -44.69
CA VAL A 507 -24.98 43.15 -46.08
C VAL A 507 -26.37 43.53 -46.61
N ASP A 508 -26.55 44.78 -46.98
CA ASP A 508 -27.75 45.32 -47.65
C ASP A 508 -27.44 45.73 -49.10
N ASP A 509 -28.40 46.31 -49.80
CA ASP A 509 -28.27 46.75 -51.19
C ASP A 509 -28.10 48.28 -51.31
N ASP A 510 -26.99 48.75 -51.91
CA ASP A 510 -26.60 50.17 -51.98
C ASP A 510 -27.59 51.09 -52.73
N SER A 511 -28.64 50.52 -53.35
CA SER A 511 -29.72 51.29 -53.97
C SER A 511 -30.77 51.82 -52.99
N ASP A 512 -30.93 51.22 -51.80
CA ASP A 512 -31.92 51.66 -50.80
C ASP A 512 -31.47 52.90 -50.03
N ASP A 513 -30.17 53.03 -49.74
CA ASP A 513 -29.59 54.14 -48.99
C ASP A 513 -29.60 55.49 -49.78
N LYS A 514 -30.29 55.55 -50.93
CA LYS A 514 -30.38 56.73 -51.82
C LYS A 514 -31.72 57.50 -51.75
N SER A 515 -32.71 57.01 -51.01
CA SER A 515 -34.08 57.54 -51.04
C SER A 515 -34.67 57.99 -49.69
N GLU A 516 -33.86 58.03 -48.62
CA GLU A 516 -34.32 58.39 -47.27
C GLU A 516 -33.35 59.36 -46.56
N ASP A 517 -33.79 59.92 -45.43
CA ASP A 517 -33.05 60.90 -44.64
C ASP A 517 -31.61 60.47 -44.29
N ALA A 518 -30.64 61.35 -44.57
CA ALA A 518 -29.22 61.06 -44.38
C ALA A 518 -28.86 60.64 -42.95
N GLU A 519 -29.55 61.16 -41.93
CA GLU A 519 -29.34 60.75 -40.53
C GLU A 519 -29.87 59.33 -40.25
N ALA A 520 -30.97 58.92 -40.89
CA ALA A 520 -31.50 57.56 -40.80
C ALA A 520 -30.59 56.56 -41.51
N ALA A 521 -30.09 56.92 -42.70
CA ALA A 521 -29.07 56.14 -43.43
C ALA A 521 -27.78 55.98 -42.60
N LEU A 522 -27.28 57.05 -41.99
CA LEU A 522 -26.09 57.01 -41.13
C LEU A 522 -26.27 56.09 -39.92
N LYS A 523 -27.41 56.18 -39.21
CA LYS A 523 -27.74 55.31 -38.07
C LYS A 523 -27.90 53.85 -38.47
N ARG A 524 -28.42 53.56 -39.68
CA ARG A 524 -28.45 52.20 -40.23
C ARG A 524 -27.04 51.70 -40.55
N ARG A 525 -26.19 52.50 -41.18
CA ARG A 525 -24.80 52.16 -41.48
C ARG A 525 -24.00 51.86 -40.21
N GLN A 526 -24.15 52.66 -39.15
CA GLN A 526 -23.54 52.39 -37.84
C GLN A 526 -23.99 51.03 -37.28
N ARG A 527 -25.30 50.75 -37.25
CA ARG A 527 -25.83 49.45 -36.79
C ARG A 527 -25.37 48.26 -37.65
N ARG A 528 -25.23 48.45 -38.97
CA ARG A 528 -24.66 47.44 -39.88
C ARG A 528 -23.19 47.15 -39.52
N GLU A 529 -22.38 48.19 -39.27
CA GLU A 529 -20.97 48.04 -38.86
C GLU A 529 -20.82 47.46 -37.45
N GLU A 530 -21.73 47.76 -36.51
CA GLU A 530 -21.79 47.13 -35.18
C GLU A 530 -22.05 45.62 -35.29
N LYS A 531 -23.10 45.22 -36.01
CA LYS A 531 -23.44 43.80 -36.26
C LYS A 531 -22.33 43.05 -36.99
N LYS A 532 -21.72 43.66 -38.01
CA LYS A 532 -20.70 43.03 -38.85
C LYS A 532 -19.50 42.49 -38.07
N TYR A 533 -19.21 43.07 -36.90
CA TYR A 533 -18.11 42.69 -36.01
C TYR A 533 -18.58 42.28 -34.59
N SER A 534 -19.86 41.90 -34.41
CA SER A 534 -20.47 41.60 -33.11
C SER A 534 -19.94 40.33 -32.44
N LEU A 535 -19.51 39.33 -33.23
CA LEU A 535 -19.13 37.98 -32.79
C LEU A 535 -18.10 37.99 -31.65
N TRP A 536 -16.95 38.61 -31.86
CA TRP A 536 -15.83 38.51 -30.92
C TRP A 536 -16.08 39.28 -29.61
N PRO A 537 -16.67 40.49 -29.60
CA PRO A 537 -17.21 41.10 -28.38
C PRO A 537 -18.17 40.19 -27.60
N ALA A 538 -19.14 39.55 -28.26
CA ALA A 538 -20.09 38.64 -27.62
C ALA A 538 -19.40 37.40 -27.02
N ALA A 539 -18.53 36.74 -27.79
CA ALA A 539 -17.77 35.58 -27.34
C ALA A 539 -16.81 35.92 -26.18
N ARG A 540 -16.12 37.08 -26.23
CA ARG A 540 -15.25 37.56 -25.13
C ARG A 540 -16.05 37.87 -23.86
N LEU A 541 -17.26 38.46 -23.98
CA LEU A 541 -18.15 38.69 -22.84
C LEU A 541 -18.65 37.37 -22.21
N ALA A 542 -19.08 36.42 -23.03
CA ALA A 542 -19.51 35.09 -22.58
C ALA A 542 -18.37 34.33 -21.89
N TYR A 543 -17.15 34.38 -22.44
CA TYR A 543 -15.94 33.84 -21.81
C TYR A 543 -15.70 34.48 -20.43
N ARG A 544 -15.65 35.82 -20.32
CA ARG A 544 -15.37 36.50 -19.03
C ARG A 544 -16.47 36.30 -17.98
N ALA A 545 -17.74 36.30 -18.38
CA ALA A 545 -18.86 36.06 -17.47
C ALA A 545 -18.85 34.62 -16.91
N SER A 546 -18.44 33.66 -17.73
CA SER A 546 -18.32 32.26 -17.34
C SER A 546 -17.05 32.04 -16.48
N GLU A 547 -15.89 32.58 -16.89
CA GLU A 547 -14.60 32.50 -16.18
C GLU A 547 -14.70 32.97 -14.72
N LYS A 548 -15.34 34.13 -14.47
CA LYS A 548 -15.55 34.63 -13.11
C LYS A 548 -16.34 33.63 -12.25
N LYS A 549 -17.49 33.17 -12.74
CA LYS A 549 -18.36 32.22 -12.03
C LYS A 549 -17.62 30.91 -11.73
N TRP A 550 -16.76 30.48 -12.65
CA TRP A 550 -15.94 29.28 -12.48
C TRP A 550 -14.86 29.44 -11.41
N ILE A 551 -14.12 30.56 -11.38
CA ILE A 551 -13.17 30.84 -10.29
C ILE A 551 -13.89 30.80 -8.94
N GLU A 552 -15.01 31.52 -8.82
CA GLU A 552 -15.84 31.52 -7.60
C GLU A 552 -16.33 30.10 -7.24
N THR A 553 -16.65 29.25 -8.22
CA THR A 553 -17.08 27.86 -7.98
C THR A 553 -15.91 26.95 -7.55
N LEU A 554 -14.75 27.07 -8.19
CA LEU A 554 -13.56 26.27 -7.89
C LEU A 554 -12.97 26.64 -6.52
N GLU A 555 -12.86 27.93 -6.21
CA GLU A 555 -12.35 28.39 -4.92
C GLU A 555 -13.25 27.91 -3.77
N ASN A 556 -14.58 28.03 -3.91
CA ASN A 556 -15.53 27.46 -2.94
C ASN A 556 -15.48 25.93 -2.84
N ALA A 557 -15.17 25.22 -3.93
CA ALA A 557 -15.01 23.76 -3.90
C ALA A 557 -13.73 23.34 -3.16
N LEU A 558 -12.60 24.00 -3.44
CA LEU A 558 -11.29 23.69 -2.84
C LEU A 558 -11.18 24.15 -1.37
N LEU A 559 -11.92 25.19 -0.96
CA LEU A 559 -12.05 25.67 0.43
C LEU A 559 -12.65 24.65 1.41
N ASN A 560 -13.15 23.50 0.93
CA ASN A 560 -13.63 22.40 1.78
C ASN A 560 -12.52 21.41 2.17
N PHE A 561 -11.34 21.48 1.53
CA PHE A 561 -10.24 20.54 1.70
C PHE A 561 -9.06 21.11 2.51
N ASP A 562 -9.02 22.43 2.74
CA ASP A 562 -7.94 23.15 3.45
C ASP A 562 -6.54 22.74 2.93
N LEU A 563 -6.34 22.94 1.63
CA LEU A 563 -5.09 22.65 0.89
C LEU A 563 -3.98 23.67 1.19
N PRO A 564 -2.69 23.27 1.08
CA PRO A 564 -1.57 24.21 1.01
C PRO A 564 -1.72 25.21 -0.14
N THR A 565 -1.22 26.43 0.04
CA THR A 565 -1.27 27.53 -0.96
C THR A 565 -0.77 27.08 -2.33
N ASP A 566 0.37 26.42 -2.37
CA ASP A 566 1.08 26.07 -3.59
C ASP A 566 0.30 24.99 -4.38
N ALA A 567 -0.33 24.07 -3.64
CA ALA A 567 -1.19 23.01 -4.18
C ALA A 567 -2.57 23.52 -4.62
N PHE A 568 -3.04 24.64 -4.05
CA PHE A 568 -4.24 25.36 -4.47
C PHE A 568 -3.96 26.16 -5.76
N ASP A 569 -2.87 26.92 -5.80
CA ASP A 569 -2.46 27.70 -6.98
C ASP A 569 -2.05 26.80 -8.16
N SER A 570 -1.45 25.63 -7.94
CA SER A 570 -1.22 24.65 -9.02
C SER A 570 -2.54 24.21 -9.67
N ARG A 571 -3.51 23.73 -8.88
CA ARG A 571 -4.84 23.32 -9.38
C ARG A 571 -5.56 24.46 -10.10
N LYS A 572 -5.42 25.70 -9.62
CA LYS A 572 -5.99 26.90 -10.25
C LYS A 572 -5.34 27.18 -11.61
N ASN A 573 -4.01 27.12 -11.71
CA ASN A 573 -3.27 27.32 -12.96
C ASN A 573 -3.51 26.18 -13.98
N GLU A 574 -3.57 24.93 -13.53
CA GLU A 574 -3.90 23.76 -14.35
C GLU A 574 -5.28 23.94 -15.02
N ALA A 575 -6.30 24.27 -14.23
CA ALA A 575 -7.65 24.42 -14.74
C ALA A 575 -7.86 25.74 -15.52
N GLU A 576 -7.15 26.84 -15.19
CA GLU A 576 -7.05 28.03 -16.08
C GLU A 576 -6.51 27.65 -17.46
N ASN A 577 -5.57 26.71 -17.55
CA ASN A 577 -5.01 26.26 -18.82
C ASN A 577 -5.95 25.29 -19.58
N ALA A 578 -6.63 24.39 -18.87
CA ALA A 578 -7.67 23.54 -19.46
C ALA A 578 -8.80 24.36 -20.12
N ILE A 579 -9.17 25.50 -19.52
CA ILE A 579 -10.18 26.43 -20.07
C ILE A 579 -9.70 27.08 -21.37
N LYS A 580 -8.44 27.55 -21.43
CA LYS A 580 -7.85 28.11 -22.66
C LYS A 580 -7.84 27.08 -23.80
N ILE A 581 -7.57 25.80 -23.47
CA ILE A 581 -7.66 24.68 -24.40
C ILE A 581 -9.11 24.46 -24.86
N ALA A 582 -10.08 24.44 -23.94
CA ALA A 582 -11.50 24.25 -24.27
C ALA A 582 -12.12 25.39 -25.10
N SER A 583 -11.76 26.65 -24.81
CA SER A 583 -12.20 27.80 -25.60
C SER A 583 -11.60 27.81 -27.00
N ASN A 584 -10.32 27.42 -27.12
CA ASN A 584 -9.68 27.28 -28.43
C ASN A 584 -10.28 26.11 -29.21
N GLY A 585 -10.54 24.97 -28.56
CA GLY A 585 -11.23 23.82 -29.16
C GLY A 585 -12.62 24.18 -29.70
N ALA A 586 -13.39 24.97 -28.96
CA ALA A 586 -14.69 25.48 -29.42
C ALA A 586 -14.58 26.40 -30.65
N CYS A 587 -13.51 27.21 -30.73
CA CYS A 587 -13.19 28.01 -31.91
C CYS A 587 -12.82 27.13 -33.12
N PHE A 588 -12.06 26.04 -32.93
CA PHE A 588 -11.78 25.08 -34.01
C PHE A 588 -13.03 24.33 -34.47
N GLU A 589 -13.88 23.87 -33.54
CA GLU A 589 -15.17 23.24 -33.85
C GLU A 589 -16.11 24.20 -34.63
N ALA A 590 -16.07 25.50 -34.33
CA ALA A 590 -16.77 26.52 -35.11
C ALA A 590 -16.20 26.69 -36.53
N GLY A 591 -14.89 26.46 -36.71
CA GLY A 591 -14.21 26.40 -38.00
C GLY A 591 -14.66 25.21 -38.85
N ASP A 592 -14.66 24.00 -38.29
CA ASP A 592 -15.13 22.78 -38.98
C ASP A 592 -16.59 22.95 -39.47
N LYS A 593 -17.42 23.59 -38.65
CA LYS A 593 -18.83 23.90 -38.93
C LYS A 593 -19.04 25.16 -39.78
N ALA A 594 -17.98 25.82 -40.27
CA ALA A 594 -18.11 27.08 -41.01
C ALA A 594 -19.03 26.98 -42.23
N SER A 595 -19.01 25.86 -42.98
CA SER A 595 -19.95 25.65 -44.10
C SER A 595 -21.42 25.64 -43.66
N GLU A 596 -21.72 25.13 -42.46
CA GLU A 596 -23.08 25.09 -41.91
C GLU A 596 -23.55 26.50 -41.51
N PHE A 597 -22.70 27.25 -40.80
CA PHE A 597 -22.98 28.64 -40.45
C PHE A 597 -23.10 29.54 -41.70
N MET A 598 -22.29 29.30 -42.74
CA MET A 598 -22.41 29.98 -44.03
C MET A 598 -23.76 29.66 -44.70
N ARG A 599 -24.18 28.39 -44.75
CA ARG A 599 -25.47 27.94 -45.30
C ARG A 599 -26.66 28.51 -44.51
N GLN A 600 -26.53 28.59 -43.19
CA GLN A 600 -27.50 29.21 -42.28
C GLN A 600 -27.63 30.72 -42.53
N SER A 601 -26.51 31.43 -42.69
CA SER A 601 -26.47 32.86 -43.01
C SER A 601 -27.08 33.18 -44.38
N PHE A 602 -26.72 32.37 -45.40
CA PHE A 602 -27.35 32.43 -46.71
C PHE A 602 -28.86 32.19 -46.61
N SER A 603 -29.30 31.20 -45.84
CA SER A 603 -30.73 30.89 -45.67
C SER A 603 -31.48 32.00 -44.93
N ALA A 604 -30.85 32.64 -43.93
CA ALA A 604 -31.42 33.76 -43.19
C ALA A 604 -31.67 35.00 -44.08
N TYR A 605 -30.80 35.25 -45.06
CA TYR A 605 -30.95 36.34 -46.02
C TYR A 605 -31.84 35.98 -47.22
N PHE A 606 -31.62 34.81 -47.82
CA PHE A 606 -32.22 34.40 -49.09
C PHE A 606 -33.70 34.00 -48.93
N ASN A 607 -34.03 33.24 -47.87
CA ASN A 607 -35.38 32.70 -47.67
C ASN A 607 -36.31 33.64 -46.89
N LYS A 608 -35.88 34.86 -46.55
CA LYS A 608 -36.67 35.84 -45.78
C LYS A 608 -36.72 37.22 -46.44
N THR A 609 -37.73 38.01 -46.09
CA THR A 609 -37.80 39.46 -46.34
C THR A 609 -37.03 40.24 -45.27
N LYS A 610 -36.93 41.56 -45.44
CA LYS A 610 -36.30 42.46 -44.45
C LYS A 610 -37.04 42.46 -43.09
N GLU A 611 -38.33 42.14 -43.06
CA GLU A 611 -39.11 41.95 -41.83
C GLU A 611 -38.98 40.53 -41.22
N GLY A 612 -38.18 39.65 -41.82
CA GLY A 612 -37.97 38.27 -41.35
C GLY A 612 -39.06 37.26 -41.76
N ILE A 613 -40.06 37.70 -42.53
CA ILE A 613 -41.15 36.88 -43.08
C ILE A 613 -40.59 35.96 -44.17
N PRO A 614 -41.04 34.69 -44.32
CA PRO A 614 -40.63 33.83 -45.43
C PRO A 614 -40.86 34.45 -46.81
N ARG A 615 -39.83 34.44 -47.67
CA ARG A 615 -39.86 35.09 -48.99
C ARG A 615 -40.66 34.28 -50.00
N VAL A 616 -41.65 34.91 -50.62
CA VAL A 616 -42.34 34.41 -51.82
C VAL A 616 -41.70 35.07 -53.05
N TRP A 617 -41.32 34.28 -54.05
CA TRP A 617 -40.63 34.78 -55.24
C TRP A 617 -41.62 35.37 -56.26
N THR A 618 -41.47 36.67 -56.53
CA THR A 618 -42.29 37.41 -57.51
C THR A 618 -41.61 37.48 -58.88
N SER A 619 -42.35 37.89 -59.91
CA SER A 619 -41.79 38.16 -61.24
C SER A 619 -40.81 39.34 -61.26
N SER A 620 -40.87 40.23 -60.26
CA SER A 620 -40.02 41.40 -60.06
C SER A 620 -38.71 41.15 -59.28
N ASP A 621 -38.60 40.07 -58.51
CA ASP A 621 -37.40 39.80 -57.69
C ASP A 621 -36.17 39.45 -58.57
N ASP A 622 -35.04 40.12 -58.38
CA ASP A 622 -33.76 39.68 -58.94
C ASP A 622 -33.11 38.61 -58.05
N VAL A 623 -33.50 37.35 -58.30
CA VAL A 623 -32.95 36.17 -57.63
C VAL A 623 -31.41 36.10 -57.72
N GLY A 624 -30.80 36.60 -58.81
CA GLY A 624 -29.36 36.58 -59.02
C GLY A 624 -28.63 37.58 -58.13
N ARG A 625 -29.15 38.81 -58.02
CA ARG A 625 -28.65 39.85 -57.11
C ARG A 625 -28.85 39.45 -55.65
N ILE A 626 -30.03 38.94 -55.29
CA ILE A 626 -30.34 38.46 -53.93
C ILE A 626 -29.43 37.27 -53.55
N ALA A 627 -29.19 36.31 -54.45
CA ALA A 627 -28.25 35.22 -54.21
C ALA A 627 -26.80 35.71 -54.04
N ARG A 628 -26.36 36.72 -54.80
CA ARG A 628 -25.02 37.32 -54.63
C ARG A 628 -24.85 38.00 -53.28
N LEU A 629 -25.85 38.78 -52.84
CA LEU A 629 -25.84 39.43 -51.52
C LEU A 629 -25.87 38.40 -50.37
N ALA A 630 -26.69 37.35 -50.50
CA ALA A 630 -26.70 36.23 -49.54
C ALA A 630 -25.34 35.52 -49.42
N ARG A 631 -24.65 35.29 -50.54
CA ARG A 631 -23.28 34.72 -50.58
C ARG A 631 -22.25 35.67 -49.94
N LEU A 632 -22.39 36.98 -50.12
CA LEU A 632 -21.52 37.97 -49.47
C LEU A 632 -21.74 38.04 -47.94
N ASN A 633 -22.97 37.86 -47.45
CA ASN A 633 -23.25 37.76 -46.02
C ASN A 633 -22.62 36.49 -45.41
N ALA A 634 -22.75 35.35 -46.08
CA ALA A 634 -22.09 34.11 -45.69
C ALA A 634 -20.54 34.23 -45.67
N VAL A 635 -19.95 34.96 -46.62
CA VAL A 635 -18.51 35.26 -46.62
C VAL A 635 -18.09 36.14 -45.44
N ASN A 636 -18.94 37.05 -44.94
CA ASN A 636 -18.64 37.81 -43.72
C ASN A 636 -18.59 36.90 -42.47
N VAL A 637 -19.42 35.85 -42.42
CA VAL A 637 -19.36 34.84 -41.35
C VAL A 637 -18.02 34.09 -41.39
N LEU A 638 -17.61 33.59 -42.57
CA LEU A 638 -16.32 32.92 -42.77
C LEU A 638 -15.12 33.82 -42.40
N ALA A 639 -15.15 35.11 -42.77
CA ALA A 639 -14.09 36.08 -42.50
C ALA A 639 -13.91 36.41 -41.00
N ASN A 640 -14.99 36.26 -40.22
CA ASN A 640 -14.93 36.41 -38.77
C ASN A 640 -14.41 35.13 -38.10
N ILE A 641 -14.89 33.95 -38.52
CA ILE A 641 -14.56 32.64 -37.93
C ILE A 641 -13.12 32.18 -38.21
N CYS A 642 -12.53 32.48 -39.37
CA CYS A 642 -11.27 31.85 -39.79
C CYS A 642 -10.02 32.16 -38.93
N ILE A 643 -10.10 33.10 -37.98
CA ILE A 643 -9.02 33.50 -37.06
C ILE A 643 -9.61 33.72 -35.66
N ASN A 644 -9.05 33.05 -34.66
CA ASN A 644 -9.40 33.16 -33.24
C ASN A 644 -9.06 34.56 -32.71
N ARG A 645 -10.01 35.22 -32.02
CA ARG A 645 -9.78 36.53 -31.38
C ARG A 645 -10.27 36.57 -29.92
N ILE A 646 -10.34 35.40 -29.26
CA ILE A 646 -10.50 35.30 -27.80
C ILE A 646 -9.16 35.61 -27.10
N GLY A 647 -8.06 35.07 -27.63
CA GLY A 647 -6.75 35.01 -26.97
C GLY A 647 -5.80 36.20 -27.17
N ALA A 648 -6.29 37.42 -27.38
CA ALA A 648 -5.44 38.61 -27.29
C ALA A 648 -4.95 38.77 -25.83
N ASP A 649 -3.68 39.15 -25.62
CA ASP A 649 -3.03 39.20 -24.29
C ASP A 649 -3.61 40.32 -23.40
N MET A 650 -4.78 40.03 -22.80
CA MET A 650 -5.58 40.97 -22.01
C MET A 650 -5.20 40.93 -20.53
N PRO A 651 -4.64 42.02 -19.94
CA PRO A 651 -4.16 42.02 -18.57
C PRO A 651 -5.28 41.82 -17.53
N ARG A 652 -4.95 41.19 -16.40
CA ARG A 652 -5.87 40.92 -15.27
C ARG A 652 -6.35 42.21 -14.59
N LEU A 653 -7.37 42.85 -15.15
CA LEU A 653 -8.08 43.97 -14.54
C LEU A 653 -8.91 43.50 -13.33
N LYS A 654 -8.75 44.18 -12.19
CA LYS A 654 -9.46 43.85 -10.93
C LYS A 654 -10.98 43.99 -11.11
N ALA A 655 -11.76 43.22 -10.37
CA ALA A 655 -13.22 43.13 -10.53
C ALA A 655 -13.98 44.47 -10.49
N VAL A 656 -13.47 45.49 -9.78
CA VAL A 656 -14.04 46.86 -9.76
C VAL A 656 -13.91 47.57 -11.11
N ALA A 657 -12.85 47.28 -11.89
CA ALA A 657 -12.68 47.81 -13.23
C ALA A 657 -13.49 47.04 -14.29
N MET A 658 -13.86 45.77 -14.05
CA MET A 658 -14.62 44.98 -15.02
C MET A 658 -15.95 45.64 -15.40
N THR A 659 -16.66 46.25 -14.46
CA THR A 659 -17.95 46.92 -14.74
C THR A 659 -17.83 48.20 -15.55
N GLN A 660 -16.65 48.83 -15.58
CA GLN A 660 -16.33 49.98 -16.44
C GLN A 660 -15.76 49.51 -17.79
N PHE A 661 -14.92 48.48 -17.82
CA PHE A 661 -14.45 47.86 -19.07
C PHE A 661 -15.60 47.26 -19.88
N GLN A 662 -16.58 46.64 -19.21
CA GLN A 662 -17.81 46.12 -19.82
C GLN A 662 -18.65 47.18 -20.54
N THR A 663 -18.55 48.47 -20.20
CA THR A 663 -19.29 49.54 -20.89
C THR A 663 -18.51 50.16 -22.06
N ASP A 664 -17.20 50.01 -22.09
CA ASP A 664 -16.31 50.80 -22.94
C ASP A 664 -15.68 49.96 -24.06
N GLU A 665 -15.05 48.82 -23.74
CA GLU A 665 -14.56 47.88 -24.78
C GLU A 665 -15.70 47.25 -25.57
N ALA A 666 -16.82 46.94 -24.92
CA ALA A 666 -17.99 46.36 -25.58
C ALA A 666 -18.61 47.32 -26.63
N LYS A 667 -18.29 48.62 -26.58
CA LYS A 667 -18.69 49.63 -27.57
C LYS A 667 -17.58 49.98 -28.56
N GLN A 668 -16.31 49.82 -28.18
CA GLN A 668 -15.16 50.08 -29.04
C GLN A 668 -14.30 48.83 -29.28
N PHE A 669 -14.90 47.81 -29.89
CA PHE A 669 -14.15 46.84 -30.69
C PHE A 669 -13.19 47.60 -31.63
N SER A 670 -11.88 47.39 -31.50
CA SER A 670 -10.87 48.35 -31.93
C SER A 670 -10.93 48.65 -33.42
N LYS A 671 -10.63 49.90 -33.82
CA LYS A 671 -10.52 50.30 -35.24
C LYS A 671 -9.50 49.39 -35.97
N GLU A 672 -8.46 48.94 -35.27
CA GLU A 672 -7.47 48.01 -35.79
C GLU A 672 -8.02 46.59 -35.97
N GLU A 673 -8.76 46.04 -35.00
CA GLU A 673 -9.43 44.74 -35.15
C GLU A 673 -10.45 44.75 -36.31
N ARG A 674 -11.22 45.84 -36.47
CA ARG A 674 -12.12 46.05 -37.61
C ARG A 674 -11.36 46.04 -38.94
N MET A 675 -10.24 46.76 -39.03
CA MET A 675 -9.39 46.77 -40.22
C MET A 675 -8.78 45.38 -40.51
N LYS A 676 -8.34 44.64 -39.47
CA LYS A 676 -7.85 43.26 -39.61
C LYS A 676 -8.93 42.33 -40.20
N ILE A 677 -10.17 42.37 -39.72
CA ILE A 677 -11.27 41.55 -40.26
C ILE A 677 -11.67 42.00 -41.68
N ALA A 678 -11.84 43.30 -41.94
CA ALA A 678 -12.22 43.82 -43.26
C ALA A 678 -11.20 43.46 -44.37
N LYS A 679 -9.93 43.30 -44.03
CA LYS A 679 -8.84 42.91 -44.94
C LYS A 679 -8.91 41.42 -45.33
N VAL A 680 -9.21 40.55 -44.37
CA VAL A 680 -9.51 39.13 -44.57
C VAL A 680 -10.78 38.96 -45.41
N GLU A 681 -11.85 39.67 -45.03
CA GLU A 681 -13.13 39.68 -45.75
C GLU A 681 -12.97 40.16 -47.20
N LYS A 682 -12.24 41.25 -47.46
CA LYS A 682 -11.96 41.74 -48.82
C LYS A 682 -11.27 40.68 -49.68
N THR A 683 -10.41 39.86 -49.08
CA THR A 683 -9.78 38.71 -49.76
C THR A 683 -10.80 37.62 -50.05
N LEU A 684 -11.61 37.21 -49.07
CA LEU A 684 -12.61 36.15 -49.23
C LEU A 684 -13.76 36.53 -50.17
N ARG A 685 -14.11 37.81 -50.28
CA ARG A 685 -15.12 38.31 -51.23
C ARG A 685 -14.77 38.03 -52.70
N THR A 686 -13.49 37.80 -53.03
CA THR A 686 -13.06 37.36 -54.37
C THR A 686 -13.59 35.98 -54.78
N LEU A 687 -14.03 35.16 -53.81
CA LEU A 687 -14.64 33.85 -54.08
C LEU A 687 -16.05 33.95 -54.69
N VAL A 688 -16.71 35.12 -54.63
CA VAL A 688 -18.08 35.32 -55.12
C VAL A 688 -18.08 35.84 -56.57
N PRO A 689 -18.66 35.10 -57.54
CA PRO A 689 -18.67 35.53 -58.94
C PRO A 689 -19.45 36.84 -59.18
N GLY A 690 -18.87 37.71 -60.01
CA GLY A 690 -19.48 38.97 -60.46
C GLY A 690 -19.28 40.17 -59.52
N VAL A 691 -18.31 40.12 -58.60
CA VAL A 691 -17.87 41.29 -57.83
C VAL A 691 -16.73 42.01 -58.56
N MET A 692 -17.03 43.10 -59.26
CA MET A 692 -16.01 44.03 -59.74
C MET A 692 -15.59 44.99 -58.61
N ASN A 693 -14.29 45.28 -58.49
CA ASN A 693 -13.78 46.30 -57.58
C ASN A 693 -14.19 47.70 -58.06
N LYS A 694 -15.21 48.29 -57.43
CA LYS A 694 -15.37 49.76 -57.45
C LYS A 694 -14.35 50.38 -56.50
N THR A 695 -13.16 50.68 -57.01
CA THR A 695 -12.21 51.59 -56.38
C THR A 695 -12.32 52.96 -57.04
N GLY A 696 -12.85 53.94 -56.31
CA GLY A 696 -12.99 55.31 -56.80
C GLY A 696 -13.46 56.26 -55.70
N GLU A 697 -12.61 57.25 -55.40
CA GLU A 697 -12.89 58.49 -54.66
C GLU A 697 -13.08 58.39 -53.13
N GLU A 698 -12.72 59.49 -52.44
CA GLU A 698 -12.53 59.65 -50.98
C GLU A 698 -11.37 58.83 -50.34
N GLY A 699 -10.19 59.40 -50.02
CA GLY A 699 -9.65 60.72 -50.38
C GLY A 699 -8.60 61.25 -49.38
N GLU A 700 -7.31 61.16 -49.71
CA GLU A 700 -6.21 61.83 -48.98
C GLU A 700 -5.10 62.22 -49.97
N LYS A 701 -4.38 63.33 -49.73
CA LYS A 701 -3.42 63.95 -50.66
C LYS A 701 -1.98 63.77 -50.20
N GLN A 702 -1.02 63.66 -51.15
CA GLN A 702 0.05 64.67 -51.29
C GLN A 702 0.84 64.56 -52.62
N GLU A 703 1.63 65.60 -52.89
CA GLU A 703 2.37 65.93 -54.12
C GLU A 703 3.34 64.81 -54.62
N GLU A 704 3.32 64.47 -55.92
CA GLU A 704 4.20 64.91 -57.04
C GLU A 704 5.59 64.24 -57.14
N GLU A 705 5.83 63.48 -58.22
CA GLU A 705 6.78 63.89 -59.29
C GLU A 705 6.54 63.09 -60.59
N TYR A 706 7.02 63.62 -61.73
CA TYR A 706 6.88 63.06 -63.10
C TYR A 706 8.28 62.87 -63.72
N PRO A 707 8.52 61.87 -64.59
CA PRO A 707 8.29 62.12 -66.03
C PRO A 707 7.93 60.91 -66.94
N LEU A 708 7.10 61.21 -67.95
CA LEU A 708 7.17 60.78 -69.37
C LEU A 708 7.54 59.30 -69.69
N SER A 709 6.73 58.53 -70.43
CA SER A 709 6.21 58.92 -71.76
C SER A 709 5.23 57.92 -72.39
N GLY A 710 4.37 58.43 -73.30
CA GLY A 710 4.05 57.79 -74.59
C GLY A 710 3.19 56.53 -74.66
N GLY A 711 1.95 56.66 -75.18
CA GLY A 711 1.31 55.58 -75.96
C GLY A 711 -0.21 55.40 -75.80
N LEU A 712 -1.01 56.02 -76.68
CA LEU A 712 -2.40 55.59 -76.89
C LEU A 712 -2.44 54.23 -77.59
N LYS A 713 -3.10 53.24 -76.99
CA LYS A 713 -3.71 52.11 -77.72
C LYS A 713 -5.06 51.75 -77.11
N THR A 714 -6.09 51.79 -77.94
CA THR A 714 -7.39 51.17 -77.68
C THR A 714 -7.24 49.64 -77.64
N LYS A 715 -7.93 48.97 -76.73
CA LYS A 715 -8.05 47.50 -76.67
C LYS A 715 -9.48 47.07 -76.32
N ASN A 716 -9.82 45.83 -76.68
CA ASN A 716 -11.20 45.33 -76.68
C ASN A 716 -11.65 44.82 -75.30
N PRO A 717 -12.97 44.75 -75.02
CA PRO A 717 -13.51 44.31 -73.73
C PRO A 717 -13.25 42.83 -73.37
N GLU A 718 -12.72 42.01 -74.28
CA GLU A 718 -12.60 40.56 -74.09
C GLU A 718 -11.31 40.14 -73.37
N GLU A 719 -10.31 41.02 -73.23
CA GLU A 719 -9.07 40.72 -72.49
C GLU A 719 -9.18 40.94 -70.96
N GLU A 720 -10.21 41.63 -70.45
CA GLU A 720 -10.37 41.86 -69.00
C GLU A 720 -10.77 40.60 -68.21
N MET A 721 -11.17 39.51 -68.88
CA MET A 721 -11.70 38.32 -68.21
C MET A 721 -10.62 37.41 -67.57
N ILE A 722 -9.32 37.76 -67.67
CA ILE A 722 -8.20 36.98 -67.11
C ILE A 722 -7.24 37.89 -66.30
N ALA A 723 -7.77 38.56 -65.28
CA ALA A 723 -6.97 39.39 -64.35
C ALA A 723 -7.43 39.35 -62.88
N GLN A 724 -8.04 38.25 -62.41
CA GLN A 724 -8.22 38.07 -60.96
C GLN A 724 -6.88 37.67 -60.31
N PRO A 725 -6.46 38.32 -59.20
CA PRO A 725 -5.23 37.96 -58.51
C PRO A 725 -5.32 36.53 -57.93
N PRO A 726 -4.22 35.78 -57.88
CA PRO A 726 -4.22 34.44 -57.32
C PRO A 726 -4.61 34.50 -55.84
N PHE A 727 -5.67 33.79 -55.49
CA PHE A 727 -6.11 33.63 -54.11
C PHE A 727 -4.98 33.03 -53.25
N PRO A 728 -4.67 33.59 -52.06
CA PRO A 728 -3.46 33.26 -51.32
C PRO A 728 -3.42 31.80 -50.86
N SER A 729 -2.20 31.26 -50.74
CA SER A 729 -1.94 29.96 -50.11
C SER A 729 -1.97 30.03 -48.58
N GLU A 730 -1.43 31.11 -48.00
CA GLU A 730 -1.33 31.34 -46.56
C GLU A 730 -1.89 32.71 -46.16
N TRP A 731 -2.44 32.81 -44.95
CA TRP A 731 -2.72 34.12 -44.36
C TRP A 731 -1.38 34.80 -44.06
N SER A 732 -1.13 35.93 -44.73
CA SER A 732 0.13 36.65 -44.55
C SER A 732 0.22 37.20 -43.13
N LEU A 733 1.08 36.56 -42.32
CA LEU A 733 1.13 36.80 -40.87
C LEU A 733 1.48 38.26 -40.51
N LYS A 734 2.41 38.88 -41.25
CA LYS A 734 2.71 40.33 -41.16
C LYS A 734 1.56 41.26 -41.56
N LEU A 735 0.50 40.73 -42.15
CA LEU A 735 -0.62 41.48 -42.75
C LEU A 735 -1.89 41.43 -41.87
N CYS A 736 -2.03 40.38 -41.06
CA CYS A 736 -3.11 40.16 -40.08
C CYS A 736 -2.63 40.39 -38.65
N ASP A 737 -1.33 40.18 -38.38
CA ASP A 737 -0.67 40.46 -37.11
C ASP A 737 -1.29 39.64 -35.96
N THR A 738 -1.07 38.32 -36.09
CA THR A 738 -1.68 37.18 -35.37
C THR A 738 -0.65 36.05 -35.19
N LYS A 739 -0.69 35.30 -34.09
CA LYS A 739 0.19 34.14 -33.87
C LYS A 739 -0.30 32.96 -34.71
N ALA A 740 0.57 32.00 -35.05
CA ALA A 740 0.19 30.83 -35.84
C ALA A 740 -0.85 29.93 -35.13
N SER A 741 -0.88 29.97 -33.79
CA SER A 741 -1.91 29.35 -32.93
C SER A 741 -3.32 29.88 -33.14
N ASP A 742 -3.46 31.06 -33.75
CA ASP A 742 -4.71 31.82 -33.79
C ASP A 742 -5.43 31.63 -35.13
N VAL A 743 -4.82 30.93 -36.10
CA VAL A 743 -5.43 30.61 -37.39
C VAL A 743 -6.31 29.37 -37.21
N ILE A 744 -7.62 29.53 -37.41
CA ILE A 744 -8.60 28.44 -37.31
C ILE A 744 -8.76 27.74 -38.67
N LEU A 745 -8.84 28.51 -39.75
CA LEU A 745 -8.92 27.99 -41.11
C LEU A 745 -7.85 28.64 -42.00
N SER A 746 -7.03 27.82 -42.65
CA SER A 746 -6.14 28.28 -43.73
C SER A 746 -6.95 28.84 -44.92
N PRO A 747 -6.34 29.61 -45.83
CA PRO A 747 -7.01 30.01 -47.07
C PRO A 747 -7.49 28.83 -47.91
N SER A 748 -6.73 27.73 -47.95
CA SER A 748 -7.09 26.46 -48.59
C SER A 748 -8.41 25.91 -48.04
N GLU A 749 -8.54 25.83 -46.72
CA GLU A 749 -9.76 25.34 -46.06
C GLU A 749 -10.92 26.32 -46.25
N CYS A 750 -10.69 27.63 -46.14
CA CYS A 750 -11.70 28.66 -46.44
C CYS A 750 -12.28 28.49 -47.86
N ARG A 751 -11.43 28.20 -48.84
CA ARG A 751 -11.83 27.91 -50.23
C ARG A 751 -12.57 26.57 -50.36
N GLN A 752 -12.21 25.55 -49.57
CA GLN A 752 -12.92 24.27 -49.52
C GLN A 752 -14.31 24.40 -48.89
N HIS A 753 -14.42 25.08 -47.74
CA HIS A 753 -15.69 25.38 -47.08
C HIS A 753 -16.61 26.22 -47.96
N TYR A 754 -16.08 27.21 -48.68
CA TYR A 754 -16.85 28.00 -49.65
C TYR A 754 -17.36 27.14 -50.82
N ARG A 755 -16.53 26.26 -51.40
CA ARG A 755 -16.96 25.34 -52.48
C ARG A 755 -18.07 24.38 -52.03
N ARG A 756 -17.94 23.82 -50.82
CA ARG A 756 -18.98 22.97 -50.21
C ARG A 756 -20.29 23.75 -50.04
N PHE A 757 -20.21 24.93 -49.43
CA PHE A 757 -21.34 25.86 -49.29
C PHE A 757 -21.99 26.24 -50.63
N GLU A 758 -21.20 26.50 -51.67
CA GLU A 758 -21.72 26.83 -53.01
C GLU A 758 -22.46 25.65 -53.65
N SER A 759 -21.95 24.43 -53.50
CA SER A 759 -22.65 23.20 -53.92
C SER A 759 -23.98 23.03 -53.18
N GLU A 760 -23.96 23.12 -51.85
CA GLU A 760 -25.15 22.98 -50.99
C GLU A 760 -26.21 24.07 -51.25
N THR A 761 -25.80 25.31 -51.55
CA THR A 761 -26.73 26.43 -51.83
C THR A 761 -27.26 26.48 -53.27
N THR A 762 -26.60 25.82 -54.23
CA THR A 762 -26.99 25.90 -55.66
C THR A 762 -28.40 25.39 -55.92
N HIS A 763 -28.87 24.35 -55.20
CA HIS A 763 -30.25 23.86 -55.32
C HIS A 763 -31.29 24.93 -54.94
N PHE A 764 -31.07 25.65 -53.85
CA PHE A 764 -31.99 26.71 -53.39
C PHE A 764 -32.10 27.86 -54.41
N VAL A 765 -30.98 28.25 -55.03
CA VAL A 765 -30.97 29.27 -56.09
C VAL A 765 -31.68 28.77 -57.34
N ALA A 766 -31.47 27.51 -57.76
CA ALA A 766 -32.18 26.91 -58.89
C ALA A 766 -33.70 26.82 -58.65
N GLN A 767 -34.11 26.41 -57.44
CA GLN A 767 -35.52 26.35 -57.03
C GLN A 767 -36.17 27.75 -57.04
N ALA A 768 -35.48 28.78 -56.54
CA ALA A 768 -35.93 30.16 -56.59
C ALA A 768 -36.05 30.71 -58.02
N LEU A 769 -35.10 30.38 -58.91
CA LEU A 769 -35.17 30.73 -60.33
C LEU A 769 -36.36 30.05 -61.03
N HIS A 770 -36.64 28.78 -60.73
CA HIS A 770 -37.84 28.11 -61.24
C HIS A 770 -39.14 28.71 -60.69
N ALA A 771 -39.19 29.10 -59.40
CA ALA A 771 -40.32 29.81 -58.82
C ALA A 771 -40.56 31.17 -59.51
N GLN A 772 -39.50 31.97 -59.70
CA GLN A 772 -39.55 33.25 -60.41
C GLN A 772 -39.97 33.08 -61.89
N GLN A 773 -39.52 32.01 -62.57
CA GLN A 773 -39.95 31.68 -63.93
C GLN A 773 -41.42 31.26 -64.01
N ASN A 774 -41.96 30.61 -62.99
CA ASN A 774 -43.38 30.25 -62.94
C ASN A 774 -44.24 31.49 -62.63
N ALA A 775 -43.83 32.33 -61.66
CA ALA A 775 -44.43 33.64 -61.41
C ALA A 775 -44.39 34.61 -62.61
N LYS A 776 -43.50 34.37 -63.60
CA LYS A 776 -43.48 35.07 -64.90
C LYS A 776 -44.37 34.45 -65.98
N LYS A 777 -44.85 33.23 -65.79
CA LYS A 777 -45.80 32.53 -66.69
C LYS A 777 -47.25 32.65 -66.18
N ASP A 778 -47.44 32.75 -64.87
CA ASP A 778 -48.74 32.95 -64.24
C ASP A 778 -49.27 34.37 -64.50
N GLY A 779 -49.91 34.52 -65.66
CA GLY A 779 -50.82 35.63 -65.92
C GLY A 779 -52.04 35.61 -64.99
N LEU A 780 -52.91 36.61 -65.17
CA LEU A 780 -53.98 37.13 -64.30
C LEU A 780 -54.84 36.17 -63.44
N PHE A 781 -54.81 34.85 -63.66
CA PHE A 781 -55.67 33.85 -62.99
C PHE A 781 -54.94 32.65 -62.34
N GLY A 782 -53.63 32.75 -62.09
CA GLY A 782 -52.94 31.96 -61.06
C GLY A 782 -53.02 30.43 -61.17
N GLY A 783 -52.59 29.85 -62.29
CA GLY A 783 -52.25 28.42 -62.41
C GLY A 783 -53.39 27.38 -62.39
N ALA A 784 -54.65 27.75 -62.19
CA ALA A 784 -55.76 26.79 -62.09
C ALA A 784 -56.09 26.09 -63.44
N PRO A 785 -56.15 24.74 -63.51
CA PRO A 785 -56.52 24.04 -64.74
C PRO A 785 -57.96 24.31 -65.20
N VAL A 786 -58.15 24.66 -66.47
CA VAL A 786 -59.47 25.06 -67.03
C VAL A 786 -60.57 24.01 -66.83
N TRP A 787 -60.25 22.72 -66.87
CA TRP A 787 -61.22 21.64 -66.62
C TRP A 787 -61.76 21.63 -65.18
N MET A 788 -60.96 22.08 -64.20
CA MET A 788 -61.36 22.15 -62.79
C MET A 788 -62.37 23.27 -62.57
N ILE A 789 -62.19 24.40 -63.27
CA ILE A 789 -63.14 25.52 -63.31
C ILE A 789 -64.46 25.05 -63.96
N PHE A 790 -64.39 24.26 -65.04
CA PHE A 790 -65.57 23.71 -65.70
C PHE A 790 -66.32 22.69 -64.82
N ALA A 791 -65.61 21.84 -64.09
CA ALA A 791 -66.20 20.89 -63.13
C ALA A 791 -66.90 21.62 -61.96
N LEU A 792 -66.28 22.67 -61.43
CA LEU A 792 -66.87 23.58 -60.43
C LEU A 792 -68.20 24.19 -60.91
N PHE A 793 -68.26 24.58 -62.18
CA PHE A 793 -69.45 25.20 -62.77
C PHE A 793 -70.59 24.20 -63.06
N VAL A 794 -70.28 22.91 -63.24
CA VAL A 794 -71.25 21.89 -63.66
C VAL A 794 -71.84 21.09 -62.49
N LEU A 795 -71.07 20.76 -61.46
CA LEU A 795 -71.57 19.96 -60.33
C LEU A 795 -72.14 20.77 -59.16
N GLY A 796 -71.74 22.03 -59.02
CA GLY A 796 -71.99 22.80 -57.80
C GLY A 796 -71.05 22.42 -56.65
N TRP A 797 -70.91 23.33 -55.68
CA TRP A 797 -69.91 23.21 -54.61
C TRP A 797 -70.25 22.11 -53.59
N ASN A 798 -71.53 21.97 -53.22
CA ASN A 798 -71.96 21.07 -52.15
C ASN A 798 -71.79 19.60 -52.53
N GLU A 799 -72.16 19.22 -53.75
CA GLU A 799 -72.02 17.87 -54.30
C GLU A 799 -70.54 17.47 -54.46
N ILE A 800 -69.67 18.41 -54.88
CA ILE A 800 -68.21 18.19 -54.92
C ILE A 800 -67.67 17.96 -53.51
N VAL A 801 -68.04 18.80 -52.53
CA VAL A 801 -67.61 18.62 -51.14
C VAL A 801 -68.12 17.29 -50.57
N TYR A 802 -69.39 16.94 -50.78
CA TYR A 802 -69.97 15.67 -50.35
C TYR A 802 -69.28 14.43 -50.96
N PHE A 803 -68.82 14.54 -52.21
CA PHE A 803 -68.04 13.49 -52.87
C PHE A 803 -66.61 13.38 -52.31
N LEU A 804 -65.93 14.51 -52.09
CA LEU A 804 -64.56 14.56 -51.60
C LEU A 804 -64.42 14.21 -50.10
N THR A 805 -65.43 14.48 -49.27
CA THR A 805 -65.39 14.20 -47.82
C THR A 805 -65.56 12.73 -47.44
N HIS A 806 -65.93 11.85 -48.37
CA HIS A 806 -66.19 10.44 -48.10
C HIS A 806 -65.10 9.54 -48.73
N PRO A 807 -63.98 9.25 -48.02
CA PRO A 807 -62.80 8.62 -48.61
C PRO A 807 -63.08 7.24 -49.23
N PHE A 808 -63.94 6.42 -48.61
CA PHE A 808 -64.33 5.12 -49.16
C PHE A 808 -65.12 5.22 -50.47
N ARG A 809 -65.95 6.27 -50.65
CA ARG A 809 -66.67 6.50 -51.91
C ARG A 809 -65.72 6.99 -52.99
N LEU A 810 -64.79 7.88 -52.65
CA LEU A 810 -63.77 8.34 -53.58
C LEU A 810 -62.85 7.18 -54.01
N MET A 811 -62.42 6.31 -53.09
CA MET A 811 -61.73 5.06 -53.44
C MET A 811 -62.57 4.17 -54.36
N PHE A 812 -63.85 3.95 -54.05
CA PHE A 812 -64.75 3.13 -54.89
C PHE A 812 -64.83 3.67 -56.33
N PHE A 813 -65.04 4.98 -56.51
CA PHE A 813 -65.09 5.57 -57.86
C PHE A 813 -63.73 5.61 -58.57
N VAL A 814 -62.61 5.75 -57.83
CA VAL A 814 -61.26 5.61 -58.40
C VAL A 814 -60.99 4.17 -58.84
N PHE A 815 -61.32 3.16 -58.03
CA PHE A 815 -61.21 1.75 -58.42
C PHE A 815 -62.12 1.41 -59.60
N LEU A 816 -63.37 1.88 -59.60
CA LEU A 816 -64.31 1.70 -60.72
C LEU A 816 -63.78 2.35 -62.00
N GLY A 817 -63.19 3.55 -61.90
CA GLY A 817 -62.55 4.24 -63.01
C GLY A 817 -61.29 3.52 -63.53
N LEU A 818 -60.47 2.95 -62.64
CA LEU A 818 -59.30 2.15 -62.99
C LEU A 818 -59.69 0.81 -63.64
N TYR A 819 -60.73 0.14 -63.12
CA TYR A 819 -61.28 -1.09 -63.66
C TYR A 819 -61.89 -0.88 -65.06
N ALA A 820 -62.72 0.17 -65.22
CA ALA A 820 -63.24 0.57 -66.53
C ALA A 820 -62.11 0.94 -67.51
N ARG A 821 -61.07 1.65 -67.04
CA ARG A 821 -59.87 1.96 -67.83
C ARG A 821 -59.08 0.71 -68.22
N ALA A 822 -59.00 -0.31 -67.37
CA ALA A 822 -58.35 -1.59 -67.68
C ALA A 822 -59.13 -2.37 -68.75
N ILE A 823 -60.45 -2.47 -68.61
CA ILE A 823 -61.37 -3.06 -69.60
C ILE A 823 -61.23 -2.35 -70.96
N LEU A 824 -61.28 -1.02 -70.99
CA LEU A 824 -61.11 -0.22 -72.22
C LEU A 824 -59.71 -0.38 -72.85
N ARG A 825 -58.69 -0.72 -72.06
CA ARG A 825 -57.33 -1.02 -72.56
C ARG A 825 -57.25 -2.43 -73.17
N GLN A 826 -57.90 -3.44 -72.58
CA GLN A 826 -57.90 -4.81 -73.13
C GLN A 826 -58.75 -4.98 -74.39
N ILE A 827 -59.91 -4.31 -74.51
CA ILE A 827 -60.79 -4.46 -75.68
C ILE A 827 -60.25 -3.69 -76.92
N ASN A 828 -59.12 -2.99 -76.77
CA ASN A 828 -58.48 -2.17 -77.82
C ASN A 828 -59.46 -1.21 -78.51
N ALA A 829 -60.33 -0.56 -77.73
CA ALA A 829 -61.55 0.11 -78.21
C ALA A 829 -61.32 1.20 -79.29
N LYS A 830 -60.10 1.77 -79.38
CA LYS A 830 -59.68 2.71 -80.43
C LYS A 830 -59.56 2.11 -81.84
N GLU A 831 -59.61 0.78 -81.96
CA GLU A 831 -59.72 0.09 -83.25
C GLU A 831 -61.17 -0.32 -83.55
N ALA A 832 -61.88 -0.85 -82.56
CA ALA A 832 -63.29 -1.25 -82.71
C ALA A 832 -64.20 -0.11 -83.21
N PHE A 833 -64.01 1.12 -82.71
CA PHE A 833 -64.80 2.27 -83.15
C PHE A 833 -64.44 2.82 -84.54
N LYS A 834 -63.36 2.36 -85.20
CA LYS A 834 -63.06 2.73 -86.59
C LYS A 834 -64.02 2.08 -87.61
N LEU A 835 -64.74 1.03 -87.21
CA LEU A 835 -65.74 0.31 -88.01
C LEU A 835 -67.17 0.90 -87.86
N GLY A 836 -67.29 2.08 -87.26
CA GLY A 836 -68.57 2.76 -87.03
C GLY A 836 -69.22 2.43 -85.69
N VAL A 837 -70.16 3.28 -85.26
CA VAL A 837 -70.71 3.28 -83.90
C VAL A 837 -71.51 2.00 -83.60
N VAL A 838 -72.39 1.56 -84.50
CA VAL A 838 -73.25 0.39 -84.26
C VAL A 838 -72.46 -0.93 -84.21
N PRO A 839 -71.55 -1.24 -85.16
CA PRO A 839 -70.67 -2.40 -85.04
C PRO A 839 -69.73 -2.32 -83.83
N GLY A 840 -69.19 -1.14 -83.52
CA GLY A 840 -68.32 -0.92 -82.36
C GLY A 840 -69.02 -1.23 -81.03
N CYS A 841 -70.25 -0.78 -80.84
CA CYS A 841 -71.05 -1.09 -79.65
C CYS A 841 -71.38 -2.59 -79.55
N ALA A 842 -71.72 -3.26 -80.65
CA ALA A 842 -71.96 -4.70 -80.66
C ALA A 842 -70.69 -5.50 -80.29
N PHE A 843 -69.53 -5.11 -80.83
CA PHE A 843 -68.22 -5.70 -80.51
C PHE A 843 -67.85 -5.50 -79.02
N LEU A 844 -68.13 -4.32 -78.47
CA LEU A 844 -67.91 -4.01 -77.05
C LEU A 844 -68.78 -4.86 -76.12
N VAL A 845 -70.04 -5.11 -76.45
CA VAL A 845 -70.89 -6.01 -75.64
C VAL A 845 -70.41 -7.47 -75.77
N ALA A 846 -70.14 -7.93 -76.99
CA ALA A 846 -69.76 -9.32 -77.26
C ALA A 846 -68.38 -9.72 -76.67
N LYS A 847 -67.39 -8.82 -76.66
CA LYS A 847 -66.07 -9.07 -76.06
C LYS A 847 -65.89 -8.48 -74.67
N GLY A 848 -66.70 -7.51 -74.26
CA GLY A 848 -66.59 -6.85 -72.95
C GLY A 848 -66.94 -7.76 -71.79
N VAL A 849 -67.96 -8.62 -71.93
CA VAL A 849 -68.33 -9.58 -70.87
C VAL A 849 -67.23 -10.64 -70.66
N PRO A 850 -66.70 -11.33 -71.70
CA PRO A 850 -65.54 -12.21 -71.53
C PRO A 850 -64.29 -11.50 -70.99
N ALA A 851 -63.98 -10.27 -71.44
CA ALA A 851 -62.83 -9.52 -70.95
C ALA A 851 -62.97 -9.19 -69.46
N ALA A 852 -64.12 -8.65 -69.04
CA ALA A 852 -64.41 -8.34 -67.64
C ALA A 852 -64.36 -9.61 -66.76
N ILE A 853 -64.95 -10.72 -67.21
CA ILE A 853 -64.87 -12.01 -66.51
C ILE A 853 -63.40 -12.48 -66.41
N SER A 854 -62.59 -12.36 -67.47
CA SER A 854 -61.17 -12.77 -67.41
C SER A 854 -60.30 -11.89 -66.50
N ILE A 855 -60.61 -10.60 -66.35
CA ILE A 855 -59.94 -9.72 -65.40
C ILE A 855 -60.39 -10.08 -63.97
N PHE A 856 -61.69 -10.30 -63.76
CA PHE A 856 -62.25 -10.66 -62.46
C PHE A 856 -61.78 -12.05 -61.98
N GLN A 857 -61.68 -13.03 -62.89
CA GLN A 857 -61.10 -14.33 -62.62
C GLN A 857 -59.61 -14.22 -62.28
N LYS A 858 -58.81 -13.44 -63.00
CA LYS A 858 -57.40 -13.22 -62.64
C LYS A 858 -57.24 -12.54 -61.28
N LEU A 859 -58.12 -11.60 -60.93
CA LEU A 859 -58.16 -10.97 -59.60
C LEU A 859 -58.58 -11.93 -58.47
N ILE A 860 -59.19 -13.09 -58.80
CA ILE A 860 -59.56 -14.14 -57.84
C ILE A 860 -58.51 -15.27 -57.80
N GLU A 861 -57.96 -15.68 -58.95
CA GLU A 861 -56.87 -16.66 -59.04
C GLU A 861 -55.57 -16.14 -58.39
N GLN A 862 -55.36 -14.83 -58.36
CA GLN A 862 -54.26 -14.20 -57.60
C GLN A 862 -54.56 -14.04 -56.09
N GLN A 863 -55.58 -14.72 -55.54
CA GLN A 863 -55.88 -14.76 -54.10
C GLN A 863 -55.71 -16.16 -53.46
N SER A 864 -54.79 -16.99 -53.97
CA SER A 864 -54.10 -17.98 -53.14
C SER A 864 -52.83 -17.36 -52.51
N PRO A 865 -52.42 -17.73 -51.28
CA PRO A 865 -51.72 -16.82 -50.38
C PRO A 865 -50.18 -16.80 -50.50
N GLU A 866 -49.65 -16.62 -51.71
CA GLU A 866 -48.20 -16.41 -51.93
C GLU A 866 -47.86 -15.07 -52.61
N ALA A 867 -48.85 -14.27 -52.99
CA ALA A 867 -48.69 -12.96 -53.66
C ALA A 867 -49.06 -11.76 -52.78
N LEU A 868 -48.95 -11.88 -51.45
CA LEU A 868 -49.38 -10.86 -50.47
C LEU A 868 -48.22 -10.26 -49.64
N THR A 869 -46.98 -10.51 -50.04
CA THR A 869 -45.75 -9.94 -49.44
C THR A 869 -44.91 -9.10 -50.41
N GLU A 870 -45.20 -9.14 -51.72
CA GLU A 870 -44.57 -8.25 -52.71
C GLU A 870 -45.58 -7.22 -53.26
N GLY A 871 -45.29 -5.93 -53.08
CA GLY A 871 -45.86 -4.87 -53.93
C GLY A 871 -46.92 -3.94 -53.33
N LEU A 872 -46.83 -3.54 -52.06
CA LEU A 872 -47.55 -2.34 -51.57
C LEU A 872 -46.76 -1.49 -50.55
N ASP A 873 -45.46 -1.32 -50.78
CA ASP A 873 -44.62 -0.37 -50.04
C ASP A 873 -45.05 1.08 -50.33
N PHE A 874 -45.76 1.69 -49.39
CA PHE A 874 -46.19 3.09 -49.47
C PHE A 874 -46.27 3.81 -48.11
N SER A 875 -45.25 3.59 -47.26
CA SER A 875 -44.84 4.50 -46.18
C SER A 875 -43.49 5.16 -46.54
N LYS A 876 -43.36 5.86 -47.66
CA LYS A 876 -43.88 7.22 -47.89
C LYS A 876 -43.51 8.25 -46.80
N VAL A 877 -42.43 8.99 -47.06
CA VAL A 877 -42.36 10.46 -46.92
C VAL A 877 -42.46 11.03 -45.48
N LEU A 878 -41.80 10.38 -44.52
CA LEU A 878 -41.34 10.99 -43.24
C LEU A 878 -40.08 10.23 -42.81
N LEU A 879 -38.83 10.69 -43.00
CA LEU A 879 -38.29 11.94 -43.56
C LEU A 879 -37.28 11.65 -44.68
N GLY A 880 -36.93 12.65 -45.48
CA GLY A 880 -36.08 12.48 -46.67
C GLY A 880 -34.57 12.52 -46.41
N ALA A 881 -33.90 11.43 -46.81
CA ALA A 881 -32.50 11.35 -47.28
C ALA A 881 -31.34 11.90 -46.41
N GLY A 882 -30.55 10.97 -45.84
CA GLY A 882 -29.24 10.73 -46.46
C GLY A 882 -27.98 10.62 -45.57
N GLY A 883 -27.61 9.38 -45.20
CA GLY A 883 -26.21 8.94 -45.22
C GLY A 883 -25.50 8.70 -43.87
N GLY A 884 -24.78 7.57 -43.79
CA GLY A 884 -23.79 7.25 -42.74
C GLY A 884 -24.29 6.27 -41.68
N GLY A 885 -23.70 5.07 -41.61
CA GLY A 885 -23.95 4.07 -40.57
C GLY A 885 -22.65 3.50 -40.00
N GLY A 886 -22.75 2.79 -38.87
CA GLY A 886 -21.62 2.14 -38.17
C GLY A 886 -22.13 1.44 -36.92
N GLU A 887 -21.91 0.12 -36.82
CA GLU A 887 -22.62 -0.80 -35.93
C GLU A 887 -22.14 -0.77 -34.46
N THR A 888 -22.97 -1.24 -33.52
CA THR A 888 -22.49 -2.06 -32.38
C THR A 888 -23.61 -2.89 -31.72
N SER A 889 -23.17 -4.02 -31.13
CA SER A 889 -23.76 -4.98 -30.18
C SER A 889 -24.79 -4.48 -29.13
N ALA A 890 -25.61 -5.31 -28.46
CA ALA A 890 -26.03 -6.74 -28.59
C ALA A 890 -27.03 -7.07 -27.42
N ASN A 891 -27.16 -8.35 -27.02
CA ASN A 891 -27.65 -8.86 -25.70
C ASN A 891 -29.19 -8.84 -25.44
N ASP A 892 -29.83 -9.76 -24.67
CA ASP A 892 -29.39 -11.00 -23.95
C ASP A 892 -30.55 -12.00 -23.67
N GLU A 893 -30.18 -13.29 -23.40
CA GLU A 893 -30.78 -14.35 -22.52
C GLU A 893 -32.30 -14.74 -22.69
N GLU A 894 -32.92 -15.86 -22.26
CA GLU A 894 -32.83 -16.97 -21.25
C GLU A 894 -33.46 -18.28 -21.90
N GLU A 895 -33.52 -19.55 -21.41
CA GLU A 895 -32.81 -20.49 -20.48
C GLU A 895 -33.43 -21.94 -20.66
N GLU A 896 -33.06 -22.95 -19.84
CA GLU A 896 -33.66 -24.29 -19.58
C GLU A 896 -33.31 -25.56 -20.43
N GLU A 897 -33.57 -26.76 -19.87
CA GLU A 897 -32.78 -28.00 -20.04
C GLU A 897 -33.59 -29.35 -19.96
N VAL A 898 -32.99 -30.48 -20.38
CA VAL A 898 -33.13 -31.90 -19.85
C VAL A 898 -33.80 -33.04 -20.69
N LYS A 899 -33.06 -34.18 -20.85
CA LYS A 899 -33.42 -35.64 -21.06
C LYS A 899 -33.91 -36.23 -22.42
N ARG A 900 -33.14 -37.21 -22.98
CA ARG A 900 -33.33 -38.70 -22.85
C ARG A 900 -32.39 -39.59 -23.73
N THR A 901 -31.52 -40.37 -23.07
CA THR A 901 -31.19 -41.83 -23.21
C THR A 901 -31.28 -42.64 -24.54
N GLU A 902 -30.17 -43.36 -24.87
CA GLU A 902 -30.04 -44.75 -25.46
C GLU A 902 -30.62 -45.10 -26.86
N GLU A 903 -30.16 -46.07 -27.69
CA GLU A 903 -28.91 -46.89 -27.96
C GLU A 903 -29.18 -47.73 -29.28
N PRO A 904 -28.57 -48.90 -29.67
CA PRO A 904 -27.17 -49.42 -29.67
C PRO A 904 -26.64 -50.04 -31.04
N MET A 905 -25.32 -50.27 -31.17
CA MET A 905 -24.59 -51.25 -32.07
C MET A 905 -24.73 -51.13 -33.64
N ASP A 906 -23.83 -51.65 -34.51
CA ASP A 906 -22.68 -52.58 -34.39
C ASP A 906 -21.61 -52.46 -35.53
N ILE A 907 -20.38 -53.02 -35.35
CA ILE A 907 -19.39 -53.54 -36.38
C ILE A 907 -18.77 -52.54 -37.43
N ASP A 908 -17.46 -52.48 -37.80
CA ASP A 908 -16.23 -53.27 -37.50
C ASP A 908 -14.87 -52.48 -37.68
N SER A 909 -13.82 -52.99 -37.02
CA SER A 909 -12.40 -53.14 -37.44
C SER A 909 -11.29 -52.04 -37.35
N PRO A 910 -9.99 -52.42 -37.09
CA PRO A 910 -8.97 -51.50 -36.53
C PRO A 910 -7.51 -51.58 -37.06
N ALA A 911 -6.61 -50.67 -36.63
CA ALA A 911 -5.15 -50.89 -36.50
C ALA A 911 -4.45 -49.85 -35.59
N LYS A 912 -3.29 -50.20 -34.98
CA LYS A 912 -2.47 -49.33 -34.09
C LYS A 912 -1.01 -49.18 -34.56
N LYS A 913 -0.33 -48.10 -34.13
CA LYS A 913 1.11 -48.11 -33.77
C LYS A 913 1.45 -47.01 -32.74
N VAL A 914 2.61 -47.15 -32.08
CA VAL A 914 3.09 -46.41 -30.88
C VAL A 914 4.64 -46.33 -30.95
N VAL A 915 5.31 -45.53 -30.09
CA VAL A 915 6.66 -45.75 -29.44
C VAL A 915 7.69 -44.57 -29.52
N VAL A 916 8.10 -44.08 -28.32
CA VAL A 916 9.19 -43.16 -27.82
C VAL A 916 9.68 -41.88 -28.56
N SER A 917 10.15 -40.92 -27.74
CA SER A 917 11.12 -39.85 -28.03
C SER A 917 12.58 -40.34 -28.00
N PRO A 918 13.56 -39.46 -28.33
CA PRO A 918 14.68 -39.26 -27.38
C PRO A 918 15.26 -37.82 -27.31
N PHE A 919 16.27 -37.66 -26.44
CA PHE A 919 17.09 -36.46 -26.18
C PHE A 919 17.71 -35.76 -27.41
N ALA A 920 17.87 -34.43 -27.34
CA ALA A 920 19.19 -33.77 -27.40
C ALA A 920 19.11 -32.26 -27.07
N SER A 921 20.19 -31.68 -26.51
CA SER A 921 20.37 -30.25 -26.28
C SER A 921 21.41 -29.65 -27.24
N VAL A 922 21.36 -28.33 -27.54
CA VAL A 922 22.56 -27.47 -27.72
C VAL A 922 22.23 -25.96 -27.90
N ARG A 923 22.58 -25.18 -26.85
CA ARG A 923 23.52 -24.03 -26.87
C ARG A 923 23.46 -22.98 -28.01
N ARG A 924 23.20 -21.71 -27.64
CA ARG A 924 23.97 -20.53 -28.12
C ARG A 924 24.05 -19.44 -27.02
N ARG A 925 25.04 -18.54 -27.12
CA ARG A 925 25.43 -17.52 -26.13
C ARG A 925 25.62 -16.14 -26.78
N THR A 926 25.35 -15.09 -26.01
CA THR A 926 26.08 -13.80 -25.94
C THR A 926 26.04 -13.38 -24.46
N ASN A 927 27.16 -13.25 -23.73
CA ASN A 927 27.99 -12.02 -23.56
C ASN A 927 27.18 -10.86 -22.95
N HIS A 928 27.59 -10.16 -21.87
CA HIS A 928 28.93 -9.89 -21.30
C HIS A 928 28.98 -10.20 -19.76
N GLN A 929 30.08 -10.72 -19.19
CA GLN A 929 31.19 -10.00 -18.48
C GLN A 929 30.76 -9.17 -17.25
N HIS A 930 31.51 -9.08 -16.14
CA HIS A 930 32.95 -9.33 -15.93
C HIS A 930 33.31 -10.05 -14.60
N HIS A 931 34.54 -10.56 -14.50
CA HIS A 931 35.11 -11.21 -13.29
C HIS A 931 35.55 -10.21 -12.20
N GLN A 932 35.57 -10.68 -10.94
CA GLN A 932 36.79 -10.65 -10.14
C GLN A 932 36.88 -11.88 -9.22
N GLN A 933 38.09 -12.27 -8.81
CA GLN A 933 38.40 -13.52 -8.09
C GLN A 933 39.55 -13.24 -7.09
N SER A 934 39.56 -13.90 -5.94
CA SER A 934 40.63 -13.76 -4.94
C SER A 934 41.82 -14.68 -5.20
N ALA A 935 43.02 -14.21 -4.85
CA ALA A 935 44.19 -15.03 -4.52
C ALA A 935 45.19 -14.16 -3.72
N ASP A 936 45.88 -14.77 -2.76
CA ASP A 936 46.78 -14.09 -1.81
C ASP A 936 48.16 -13.75 -2.39
N ALA A 937 48.84 -12.76 -1.79
CA ALA A 937 50.30 -12.78 -1.55
C ALA A 937 50.84 -11.51 -0.84
N ARG A 938 50.78 -11.44 0.49
CA ARG A 938 51.90 -11.05 1.39
C ARG A 938 51.49 -10.96 2.86
#